data_AF-A0A1P8YP48-F1
#
_entry.id   AF-A0A1P8YP48-F1
#
_cell.length_a   1.000
_cell.length_b   1.000
_cell.length_c   1.000
_cell.angle_alpha   90.00
_cell.angle_beta   90.00
_cell.angle_gamma   90.00
#
_symmetry.space_group_name_H-M   'P 1'
#
loop_
_entity.id
_entity.type
_entity.pdbx_description
1 polymer ?
#
loop_
_entity_poly.entity_id
_entity_poly.type
_entity_poly.pdbx_seq_one_letter_code
_entity_poly.pdbx_strand_id
1 'polypeptide(L)'
;MNGMCRMSSNRLAWIATLALGLLVIVQAAADPSGLLSLLGWTGADLWPIRAPWQIAPFVVYLPVLLGVTWWAVRSIAGSRWLFAATTGSVVLAVLLAKFAMSLVAAGDLGTAAWGSGFALAKAIPAGLIVAGVVAIAGRSRSVADAPDDAPSVWAGALLFGAIAPLLAGQWWAGAPYDRWMPAPNVLNGVLATVGGIVVLALGAIGCQRVLGRRVAGGTAATFLAGWFAAMGAGALLALAASIVGMVSDDGFAGDLWPLMGGYIRLADGVAYGACTGWIVGLAAVWSRRQSTQPSPIPRPALRAGAVTLAAVAVAVPFLARPDAQPASPAPIDSVEAGTLLPLRVSGEVIADAAGREVLLRGVNVNQLVDFYAPRPEVPSTLPLTDADFAGIADHGFNVVRLALSWSALEPERGRYDEAYVDQIRVAVAQAKAHGLYTVLDMHQDGWSNAPSPDDVSCRPGTSPMWGYDGAPEWATITDGAPRCQFTGRDISPAGGRAFNNFYYDTDGVQEQLVQAWAMLAGEFKDEDAVAGYDLLNEPNFGESAPLTSSLLLGRFYDRTIDAIREAGAEQIVYFEPSILWSGLGFDSGPPAGFTDDTNIVFSPHLYAESITMDASLGLPTIVSIERGFTLADRVAHKYGDIPVWTGEYGYWGDGLVDKAARFAQEQDAHIQGGTYWVWKQACGDPQNGIQELGNGLMPVLCSTGEDAPRNTALLDVLTRAYPRYAPGRITHLAAEGDRLELTGTAGEGSCRLEVWFPSPIGTDPSAVDTVGVEDVAFTPLGEGSLMTGCATGDYEVRTGGA
;
A
#
# COMPACT_ATOMS: atom_id res chain seq x y z
N MET A 1 26.61 60.17 3.92
CA MET A 1 26.11 59.26 2.88
C MET A 1 26.33 57.82 3.35
N ASN A 2 25.25 57.08 3.60
CA ASN A 2 25.13 55.62 3.49
C ASN A 2 23.69 55.24 3.82
N GLY A 3 22.77 55.70 2.97
CA GLY A 3 21.41 55.17 2.93
C GLY A 3 21.44 53.77 2.34
N MET A 4 21.93 52.79 3.10
CA MET A 4 21.74 51.39 2.73
C MET A 4 20.24 51.14 2.65
N CYS A 5 19.76 50.89 1.43
CA CYS A 5 18.35 50.63 1.14
C CYS A 5 17.92 49.39 1.92
N ARG A 6 17.29 49.59 3.09
CA ARG A 6 16.76 48.49 3.91
C ARG A 6 15.74 47.72 3.09
N MET A 7 15.91 46.42 3.00
CA MET A 7 15.03 45.60 2.18
C MET A 7 13.67 45.44 2.87
N SER A 8 12.59 45.71 2.14
CA SER A 8 11.22 45.63 2.66
C SER A 8 10.72 44.18 2.73
N SER A 9 9.76 43.93 3.62
CA SER A 9 9.09 42.62 3.74
C SER A 9 8.45 42.17 2.43
N ASN A 10 7.87 43.09 1.65
CA ASN A 10 7.31 42.80 0.33
C ASN A 10 8.38 42.31 -0.65
N ARG A 11 9.59 42.88 -0.64
CA ARG A 11 10.68 42.42 -1.52
C ARG A 11 11.12 41.01 -1.17
N LEU A 12 11.25 40.69 0.12
CA LEU A 12 11.60 39.34 0.57
C LEU A 12 10.55 38.30 0.17
N ALA A 13 9.27 38.63 0.30
CA ALA A 13 8.18 37.77 -0.12
C ALA A 13 8.20 37.47 -1.62
N TRP A 14 8.43 38.50 -2.45
CA TRP A 14 8.58 38.31 -3.90
C TRP A 14 9.82 37.48 -4.26
N ILE A 15 10.96 37.70 -3.59
CA ILE A 15 12.16 36.87 -3.79
C ILE A 15 11.88 35.41 -3.48
N ALA A 16 11.21 35.12 -2.35
CA ALA A 16 10.84 33.76 -1.98
C ALA A 16 9.92 33.11 -3.04
N THR A 17 8.92 33.86 -3.49
CA THR A 17 7.92 33.39 -4.46
C THR A 17 8.54 33.14 -5.84
N LEU A 18 9.43 34.03 -6.30
CA LEU A 18 10.15 33.88 -7.56
C LEU A 18 11.15 32.72 -7.49
N ALA A 19 11.87 32.57 -6.37
CA ALA A 19 12.77 31.44 -6.16
C ALA A 19 12.03 30.11 -6.16
N LEU A 20 10.87 30.03 -5.49
CA LEU A 20 10.02 28.85 -5.47
C LEU A 20 9.41 28.57 -6.86
N GLY A 21 8.92 29.59 -7.56
CA GLY A 21 8.39 29.44 -8.91
C GLY A 21 9.45 28.95 -9.90
N LEU A 22 10.67 29.48 -9.83
CA LEU A 22 11.79 28.99 -10.63
C LEU A 22 12.15 27.55 -10.27
N LEU A 23 12.17 27.20 -8.98
CA LEU A 23 12.42 25.84 -8.53
C LEU A 23 11.39 24.87 -9.08
N VAL A 24 10.09 25.22 -9.05
CA VAL A 24 9.01 24.42 -9.62
C VAL A 24 9.23 24.19 -11.12
N ILE A 25 9.57 25.23 -11.88
CA ILE A 25 9.84 25.12 -13.33
C ILE A 25 11.04 24.20 -13.60
N VAL A 26 12.14 24.38 -12.87
CA VAL A 26 13.36 23.56 -13.02
C VAL A 26 13.08 22.10 -12.66
N GLN A 27 12.37 21.85 -11.56
CA GLN A 27 12.00 20.50 -11.14
C GLN A 27 11.07 19.82 -12.14
N ALA A 28 10.03 20.49 -12.63
CA ALA A 28 9.11 19.93 -13.62
C ALA A 28 9.82 19.57 -14.95
N ALA A 29 10.89 20.30 -15.30
CA ALA A 29 11.73 19.99 -16.46
C ALA A 29 12.70 18.81 -16.18
N ALA A 30 13.23 18.72 -14.96
CA ALA A 30 14.25 17.74 -14.59
C ALA A 30 13.67 16.37 -14.19
N ASP A 31 12.42 16.33 -13.71
CA ASP A 31 11.75 15.12 -13.24
C ASP A 31 10.44 14.89 -14.02
N PRO A 32 10.48 14.12 -15.11
CA PRO A 32 9.29 13.80 -15.91
C PRO A 32 8.28 12.91 -15.18
N SER A 33 8.72 12.17 -14.16
CA SER A 33 7.88 11.21 -13.43
C SER A 33 7.01 11.85 -12.36
N GLY A 34 7.36 13.07 -11.92
CA GLY A 34 6.72 13.70 -10.78
C GLY A 34 7.22 13.19 -9.41
N LEU A 35 8.12 12.20 -9.38
CA LEU A 35 8.57 11.53 -8.16
C LEU A 35 9.32 12.45 -7.19
N LEU A 36 10.11 13.41 -7.69
CA LEU A 36 10.92 14.33 -6.90
C LEU A 36 10.46 15.79 -6.99
N SER A 37 9.65 16.12 -8.00
CA SER A 37 9.18 17.50 -8.25
C SER A 37 7.97 17.89 -7.39
N LEU A 38 7.92 19.16 -7.00
CA LEU A 38 6.77 19.74 -6.29
C LEU A 38 5.50 19.78 -7.14
N LEU A 39 5.65 19.86 -8.46
CA LEU A 39 4.58 19.83 -9.45
C LEU A 39 5.12 19.02 -10.63
N GLY A 40 4.71 17.76 -10.72
CA GLY A 40 5.05 16.91 -11.85
C GLY A 40 4.27 17.33 -13.10
N TRP A 41 4.89 17.13 -14.26
CA TRP A 41 4.18 17.19 -15.54
C TRP A 41 4.68 16.07 -16.43
N THR A 42 3.81 15.09 -16.64
CA THR A 42 4.06 13.88 -17.44
C THR A 42 4.35 14.18 -18.90
N GLY A 43 4.00 15.38 -19.40
CA GLY A 43 4.07 15.72 -20.82
C GLY A 43 2.76 15.45 -21.54
N ALA A 44 1.71 15.05 -20.82
CA ALA A 44 0.35 14.97 -21.33
C ALA A 44 -0.12 16.32 -21.89
N ASP A 45 -0.95 16.23 -22.93
CA ASP A 45 -1.70 17.35 -23.48
C ASP A 45 -2.66 17.92 -22.43
N LEU A 46 -2.77 19.24 -22.40
CA LEU A 46 -3.67 19.94 -21.47
C LEU A 46 -5.12 20.02 -21.99
N TRP A 47 -5.35 19.67 -23.25
CA TRP A 47 -6.65 19.78 -23.92
C TRP A 47 -6.96 18.52 -24.73
N PRO A 48 -8.20 18.00 -24.73
CA PRO A 48 -9.37 18.52 -24.02
C PRO A 48 -9.33 18.29 -22.51
N ILE A 49 -9.82 19.27 -21.74
CA ILE A 49 -10.04 19.09 -20.29
C ILE A 49 -11.34 18.29 -20.12
N ARG A 50 -11.21 17.06 -19.63
CA ARG A 50 -12.31 16.12 -19.37
C ARG A 50 -12.73 16.12 -17.91
N ALA A 51 -11.82 16.44 -16.99
CA ALA A 51 -12.09 16.39 -15.56
C ALA A 51 -11.28 17.42 -14.74
N PRO A 52 -11.76 17.81 -13.54
CA PRO A 52 -11.07 18.80 -12.69
C PRO A 52 -9.64 18.42 -12.31
N TRP A 53 -9.35 17.13 -12.14
CA TRP A 53 -8.04 16.64 -11.72
C TRP A 53 -6.91 16.98 -12.71
N GLN A 54 -7.20 17.08 -14.02
CA GLN A 54 -6.20 17.40 -15.05
C GLN A 54 -5.64 18.83 -14.90
N ILE A 55 -6.48 19.76 -14.44
CA ILE A 55 -6.13 21.18 -14.32
C ILE A 55 -5.85 21.63 -12.89
N ALA A 56 -6.33 20.90 -11.87
CA ALA A 56 -6.11 21.23 -10.47
C ALA A 56 -4.64 21.53 -10.11
N PRO A 57 -3.62 20.84 -10.66
CA PRO A 57 -2.22 21.17 -10.41
C PRO A 57 -1.83 22.60 -10.88
N PHE A 58 -2.47 23.11 -11.93
CA PHE A 58 -2.16 24.42 -12.49
C PHE A 58 -3.06 25.54 -11.97
N VAL A 59 -4.36 25.28 -11.79
CA VAL A 59 -5.33 26.32 -11.41
C VAL A 59 -5.61 26.38 -9.91
N VAL A 60 -5.22 25.36 -9.14
CA VAL A 60 -5.38 25.31 -7.67
C VAL A 60 -4.03 25.23 -6.97
N TYR A 61 -3.23 24.18 -7.24
CA TYR A 61 -1.98 23.96 -6.52
C TYR A 61 -1.00 25.12 -6.69
N LEU A 62 -0.67 25.50 -7.92
CA LEU A 62 0.31 26.55 -8.18
C LEU A 62 -0.09 27.94 -7.61
N PRO A 63 -1.33 28.43 -7.79
CA PRO A 63 -1.77 29.68 -7.17
C PRO A 63 -1.74 29.64 -5.63
N VAL A 64 -2.17 28.54 -5.01
CA VAL A 64 -2.13 28.39 -3.55
C VAL A 64 -0.69 28.35 -3.05
N LEU A 65 0.19 27.57 -3.70
CA LEU A 65 1.60 27.45 -3.35
C LEU A 65 2.31 28.81 -3.35
N LEU A 66 2.18 29.57 -4.45
CA LEU A 66 2.85 30.86 -4.60
C LEU A 66 2.20 31.94 -3.71
N GLY A 67 0.87 31.97 -3.64
CA GLY A 67 0.12 32.93 -2.83
C GLY A 67 0.37 32.77 -1.32
N VAL A 68 0.32 31.53 -0.81
CA VAL A 68 0.59 31.23 0.61
C VAL A 68 2.06 31.48 0.93
N THR A 69 3.00 31.11 0.06
CA THR A 69 4.43 31.42 0.24
C THR A 69 4.65 32.92 0.37
N TRP A 70 4.11 33.71 -0.56
CA TRP A 70 4.22 35.17 -0.51
C TRP A 70 3.65 35.74 0.79
N TRP A 71 2.42 35.34 1.15
CA TRP A 71 1.74 35.85 2.34
C TRP A 71 2.49 35.47 3.63
N ALA A 72 2.91 34.21 3.74
CA ALA A 72 3.58 33.69 4.92
C ALA A 72 4.95 34.37 5.11
N VAL A 73 5.79 34.40 4.08
CA VAL A 73 7.12 35.04 4.12
C VAL A 73 7.00 36.55 4.40
N ARG A 74 6.04 37.24 3.78
CA ARG A 74 5.78 38.66 4.05
C ARG A 74 5.47 38.91 5.52
N SER A 75 4.67 38.02 6.12
CA SER A 75 4.21 38.13 7.51
C SER A 75 5.30 37.85 8.53
N ILE A 76 6.31 37.05 8.18
CA ILE A 76 7.42 36.63 9.07
C ILE A 76 8.76 37.27 8.74
N ALA A 77 8.84 38.13 7.72
CA ALA A 77 10.08 38.76 7.25
C ALA A 77 10.87 39.51 8.35
N GLY A 78 10.18 40.03 9.37
CA GLY A 78 10.80 40.70 10.52
C GLY A 78 11.39 39.76 11.58
N SER A 79 11.20 38.45 11.46
CA SER A 79 11.65 37.47 12.45
C SER A 79 13.17 37.40 12.56
N ARG A 80 13.64 37.13 13.79
CA ARG A 80 15.04 36.79 14.09
C ARG A 80 15.45 35.47 13.42
N TRP A 81 14.49 34.56 13.21
CA TRP A 81 14.69 33.21 12.68
C TRP A 81 14.20 33.12 11.23
N LEU A 82 14.58 34.10 10.41
CA LEU A 82 14.08 34.23 9.03
C LEU A 82 14.25 32.94 8.22
N PHE A 83 15.39 32.25 8.35
CA PHE A 83 15.64 31.00 7.63
C PHE A 83 14.61 29.92 8.00
N ALA A 84 14.55 29.52 9.28
CA ALA A 84 13.62 28.50 9.76
C ALA A 84 12.15 28.86 9.53
N ALA A 85 11.78 30.12 9.73
CA ALA A 85 10.42 30.59 9.50
C ALA A 85 10.06 30.61 8.00
N THR A 86 11.03 30.87 7.10
CA THR A 86 10.83 30.74 5.65
C THR A 86 10.68 29.28 5.24
N THR A 87 11.51 28.38 5.79
CA THR A 87 11.37 26.93 5.55
C THR A 87 9.99 26.44 5.98
N GLY A 88 9.56 26.77 7.21
CA GLY A 88 8.21 26.43 7.69
C GLY A 88 7.09 27.05 6.84
N SER A 89 7.28 28.27 6.32
CA SER A 89 6.32 28.92 5.42
C SER A 89 6.16 28.18 4.10
N VAL A 90 7.26 27.73 3.49
CA VAL A 90 7.23 26.99 2.22
C VAL A 90 6.67 25.59 2.44
N VAL A 91 7.04 24.90 3.53
CA VAL A 91 6.47 23.60 3.87
C VAL A 91 4.96 23.71 4.06
N LEU A 92 4.49 24.70 4.83
CA LEU A 92 3.05 24.97 4.99
C LEU A 92 2.37 25.24 3.64
N ALA A 93 2.99 26.04 2.78
CA ALA A 93 2.43 26.38 1.47
C ALA A 93 2.30 25.14 0.56
N VAL A 94 3.30 24.26 0.53
CA VAL A 94 3.27 23.01 -0.26
C VAL A 94 2.16 22.07 0.24
N LEU A 95 2.07 21.85 1.56
CA LEU A 95 1.08 20.96 2.14
C LEU A 95 -0.36 21.48 1.92
N LEU A 96 -0.59 22.79 2.11
CA LEU A 96 -1.90 23.40 1.85
C LEU A 96 -2.26 23.42 0.37
N ALA A 97 -1.29 23.61 -0.52
CA ALA A 97 -1.51 23.54 -1.97
C ALA A 97 -1.88 22.11 -2.38
N LYS A 98 -1.17 21.09 -1.87
CA LYS A 98 -1.48 19.68 -2.14
C LYS A 98 -2.85 19.30 -1.60
N PHE A 99 -3.18 19.73 -0.37
CA PHE A 99 -4.51 19.57 0.21
C PHE A 99 -5.61 20.15 -0.68
N ALA A 100 -5.48 21.43 -1.08
CA ALA A 100 -6.48 22.09 -1.91
C ALA A 100 -6.64 21.41 -3.28
N MET A 101 -5.54 20.99 -3.89
CA MET A 101 -5.54 20.26 -5.16
C MET A 101 -6.25 18.91 -5.03
N SER A 102 -5.89 18.10 -4.03
CA SER A 102 -6.50 16.79 -3.80
C SER A 102 -8.00 16.91 -3.48
N LEU A 103 -8.41 17.93 -2.73
CA LEU A 103 -9.82 18.18 -2.43
C LEU A 103 -10.62 18.51 -3.69
N VAL A 104 -10.07 19.32 -4.59
CA VAL A 104 -10.71 19.62 -5.89
C VAL A 104 -10.74 18.39 -6.79
N ALA A 105 -9.70 17.56 -6.73
CA ALA A 105 -9.59 16.38 -7.59
C ALA A 105 -10.58 15.27 -7.19
N ALA A 106 -10.72 14.96 -5.90
CA ALA A 106 -11.49 13.80 -5.44
C ALA A 106 -12.67 14.08 -4.51
N GLY A 107 -12.83 15.32 -4.04
CA GLY A 107 -13.95 15.71 -3.19
C GLY A 107 -13.94 15.14 -1.76
N ASP A 108 -12.85 14.49 -1.34
CA ASP A 108 -12.72 13.92 0.00
C ASP A 108 -11.81 14.77 0.90
N LEU A 109 -12.36 15.28 1.99
CA LEU A 109 -11.64 16.15 2.92
C LEU A 109 -10.56 15.40 3.70
N GLY A 110 -10.86 14.18 4.16
CA GLY A 110 -9.97 13.39 5.02
C GLY A 110 -8.74 12.94 4.26
N THR A 111 -8.95 12.29 3.10
CA THR A 111 -7.87 11.84 2.22
C THR A 111 -7.07 13.02 1.66
N ALA A 112 -7.71 14.14 1.28
CA ALA A 112 -6.96 15.30 0.80
C ALA A 112 -5.99 15.83 1.87
N ALA A 113 -6.43 15.83 3.13
CA ALA A 113 -5.65 16.36 4.23
C ALA A 113 -4.52 15.40 4.63
N TRP A 114 -4.79 14.09 4.67
CA TRP A 114 -3.76 13.07 4.87
C TRP A 114 -2.76 12.98 3.71
N GLY A 115 -3.24 12.82 2.48
CA GLY A 115 -2.41 12.71 1.28
C GLY A 115 -1.53 13.93 1.00
N SER A 116 -1.77 15.06 1.67
CA SER A 116 -0.85 16.20 1.66
C SER A 116 0.52 15.86 2.25
N GLY A 117 0.59 14.94 3.24
CA GLY A 117 1.82 14.51 3.90
C GLY A 117 2.85 13.87 2.96
N PHE A 118 2.40 13.21 1.90
CA PHE A 118 3.29 12.63 0.88
C PHE A 118 4.16 13.67 0.17
N ALA A 119 3.76 14.95 0.19
CA ALA A 119 4.59 16.03 -0.35
C ALA A 119 5.72 16.46 0.59
N LEU A 120 5.78 15.96 1.85
CA LEU A 120 6.72 16.46 2.86
C LEU A 120 8.20 16.25 2.47
N ALA A 121 8.56 15.07 1.93
CA ALA A 121 9.91 14.78 1.43
C ALA A 121 10.40 15.81 0.41
N LYS A 122 9.48 16.38 -0.37
CA LYS A 122 9.78 17.40 -1.39
C LYS A 122 9.71 18.82 -0.82
N ALA A 123 8.78 19.04 0.10
CA ALA A 123 8.52 20.32 0.73
C ALA A 123 9.71 20.80 1.57
N ILE A 124 10.37 19.90 2.33
CA ILE A 124 11.49 20.26 3.21
C ILE A 124 12.70 20.76 2.40
N PRO A 125 13.25 20.02 1.41
CA PRO A 125 14.35 20.49 0.58
C PRO A 125 14.02 21.79 -0.16
N ALA A 126 12.82 21.90 -0.74
CA ALA A 126 12.39 23.13 -1.39
C ALA A 126 12.37 24.33 -0.41
N GLY A 127 11.84 24.11 0.79
CA GLY A 127 11.83 25.10 1.85
C GLY A 127 13.23 25.53 2.30
N LEU A 128 14.20 24.60 2.34
CA LEU A 128 15.60 24.91 2.67
C LEU A 128 16.28 25.74 1.59
N ILE A 129 16.08 25.38 0.31
CA ILE A 129 16.62 26.12 -0.85
C ILE A 129 16.08 27.56 -0.87
N VAL A 130 14.76 27.72 -0.79
CA VAL A 130 14.12 29.03 -0.80
C VAL A 130 14.54 29.85 0.42
N ALA A 131 14.61 29.23 1.60
CA ALA A 131 15.10 29.91 2.81
C ALA A 131 16.55 30.38 2.68
N GLY A 132 17.42 29.64 2.00
CA GLY A 132 18.80 30.05 1.71
C GLY A 132 18.85 31.33 0.87
N VAL A 133 18.09 31.38 -0.22
CA VAL A 133 17.98 32.57 -1.10
C VAL A 133 17.45 33.78 -0.32
N VAL A 134 16.36 33.58 0.44
CA VAL A 134 15.72 34.62 1.25
C VAL A 134 16.63 35.12 2.37
N ALA A 135 17.41 34.24 3.01
CA ALA A 135 18.36 34.60 4.05
C ALA A 135 19.54 35.42 3.51
N ILE A 136 20.05 35.08 2.33
CA ILE A 136 21.13 35.84 1.65
C ILE A 136 20.64 37.22 1.26
N ALA A 137 19.47 37.32 0.64
CA ALA A 137 18.87 38.61 0.31
C ALA A 137 18.64 39.41 1.60
N GLY A 138 18.05 38.77 2.63
CA GLY A 138 17.58 39.36 3.89
C GLY A 138 18.65 39.82 4.88
N ARG A 139 19.94 39.83 4.51
CA ARG A 139 21.05 40.19 5.40
C ARG A 139 20.94 41.63 5.95
N SER A 140 20.41 42.56 5.16
CA SER A 140 20.27 43.98 5.52
C SER A 140 18.86 44.39 5.99
N ARG A 141 18.00 43.43 6.30
CA ARG A 141 16.61 43.69 6.72
C ARG A 141 16.54 44.30 8.12
N SER A 142 15.43 44.98 8.42
CA SER A 142 15.08 45.31 9.79
C SER A 142 14.53 44.08 10.51
N VAL A 143 15.13 43.73 11.64
CA VAL A 143 14.60 42.72 12.56
C VAL A 143 13.65 43.45 13.52
N ALA A 144 12.43 42.95 13.65
CA ALA A 144 11.46 43.50 14.57
C ALA A 144 11.76 43.05 16.01
N ASP A 145 11.41 43.88 16.99
CA ASP A 145 11.55 43.53 18.40
C ASP A 145 10.68 42.31 18.73
N ALA A 146 11.29 41.36 19.42
CA ALA A 146 10.61 40.16 19.87
C ALA A 146 9.57 40.53 20.95
N PRO A 147 8.38 39.91 20.96
CA PRO A 147 7.47 40.06 22.09
C PRO A 147 8.12 39.50 23.37
N ASP A 148 7.93 40.17 24.49
CA ASP A 148 8.43 39.70 25.80
C ASP A 148 7.79 38.34 26.18
N ASP A 149 6.51 38.16 25.83
CA ASP A 149 5.78 36.91 26.05
C ASP A 149 5.01 36.43 24.82
N ALA A 150 4.92 35.11 24.69
CA ALA A 150 4.12 34.44 23.67
C ALA A 150 2.63 34.46 24.06
N PRO A 151 1.71 34.76 23.13
CA PRO A 151 0.28 34.62 23.37
C PRO A 151 -0.08 33.18 23.76
N SER A 152 -0.99 33.05 24.73
CA SER A 152 -1.44 31.76 25.23
C SER A 152 -2.31 31.05 24.18
N VAL A 153 -2.10 29.74 24.02
CA VAL A 153 -2.86 28.91 23.07
C VAL A 153 -3.56 27.72 23.74
N TRP A 154 -3.59 27.65 25.07
CA TRP A 154 -4.08 26.47 25.80
C TRP A 154 -5.43 25.94 25.28
N ALA A 155 -6.45 26.79 25.15
CA ALA A 155 -7.77 26.38 24.66
C ALA A 155 -7.72 25.86 23.20
N GLY A 156 -6.99 26.56 22.32
CA GLY A 156 -6.83 26.14 20.92
C GLY A 156 -6.00 24.87 20.77
N ALA A 157 -4.98 24.68 21.61
CA ALA A 157 -4.14 23.49 21.62
C ALA A 157 -4.88 22.25 22.13
N LEU A 158 -5.74 22.40 23.14
CA LEU A 158 -6.62 21.34 23.61
C LEU A 158 -7.63 20.93 22.52
N LEU A 159 -8.24 21.90 21.84
CA LEU A 159 -9.14 21.62 20.72
C LEU A 159 -8.39 20.95 19.56
N PHE A 160 -7.20 21.44 19.20
CA PHE A 160 -6.32 20.85 18.20
C PHE A 160 -5.95 19.39 18.53
N GLY A 161 -5.68 19.04 19.79
CA GLY A 161 -5.48 17.64 20.17
C GLY A 161 -6.78 16.83 20.10
N ALA A 162 -7.89 17.40 20.59
CA ALA A 162 -9.16 16.69 20.75
C ALA A 162 -9.85 16.30 19.43
N ILE A 163 -9.62 17.04 18.34
CA ILE A 163 -10.18 16.69 17.03
C ILE A 163 -9.38 15.62 16.30
N ALA A 164 -8.14 15.33 16.73
CA ALA A 164 -7.26 14.42 16.03
C ALA A 164 -7.87 13.01 15.82
N PRO A 165 -8.55 12.40 16.82
CA PRO A 165 -9.19 11.09 16.63
C PRO A 165 -10.31 11.04 15.60
N LEU A 166 -11.00 12.15 15.37
CA LEU A 166 -12.06 12.23 14.34
C LEU A 166 -11.51 12.15 12.92
N LEU A 167 -10.20 12.39 12.80
CA LEU A 167 -9.47 12.49 11.56
C LEU A 167 -8.49 11.31 11.39
N ALA A 168 -8.26 10.54 12.45
CA ALA A 168 -7.10 9.69 12.57
C ALA A 168 -7.09 8.45 11.68
N GLY A 169 -8.26 7.94 11.31
CA GLY A 169 -8.38 6.79 10.39
C GLY A 169 -7.79 7.06 9.01
N GLN A 170 -7.53 8.32 8.65
CA GLN A 170 -6.86 8.69 7.41
C GLN A 170 -5.36 8.96 7.65
N TRP A 171 -5.00 9.69 8.72
CA TRP A 171 -3.61 10.11 8.95
C TRP A 171 -2.69 9.09 9.61
N TRP A 172 -3.22 8.27 10.50
CA TRP A 172 -2.43 7.40 11.35
C TRP A 172 -2.88 5.95 11.21
N ALA A 173 -3.43 5.62 10.05
CA ALA A 173 -3.70 4.27 9.62
C ALA A 173 -2.61 3.85 8.63
N GLY A 174 -1.91 2.77 8.91
CA GLY A 174 -1.02 2.13 7.94
C GLY A 174 0.01 1.22 8.61
N ALA A 175 0.84 0.59 7.78
CA ALA A 175 1.99 -0.20 8.21
C ALA A 175 2.91 0.52 9.24
N PRO A 176 3.11 1.86 9.20
CA PRO A 176 4.08 2.52 10.09
C PRO A 176 3.69 2.64 11.56
N TYR A 177 2.46 2.34 11.98
CA TYR A 177 2.00 2.59 13.35
C TYR A 177 1.61 1.31 14.08
N ASP A 178 2.43 0.89 15.04
CA ASP A 178 2.11 -0.17 16.01
C ASP A 178 1.18 0.34 17.14
N ARG A 179 0.55 -0.58 17.89
CA ARG A 179 -0.39 -0.29 18.98
C ARG A 179 0.22 0.45 20.18
N TRP A 180 1.54 0.41 20.36
CA TRP A 180 2.19 1.10 21.49
C TRP A 180 2.57 2.54 21.18
N MET A 181 2.67 2.88 19.89
CA MET A 181 3.12 4.19 19.46
C MET A 181 2.05 5.25 19.73
N PRO A 182 2.38 6.42 20.31
CA PRO A 182 1.43 7.51 20.45
C PRO A 182 0.94 7.95 19.06
N ALA A 183 -0.33 7.69 18.80
CA ALA A 183 -1.04 8.06 17.59
C ALA A 183 -2.49 8.30 18.01
N PRO A 184 -3.13 9.43 17.66
CA PRO A 184 -4.50 9.71 18.08
C PRO A 184 -5.52 8.86 17.30
N ASN A 185 -5.21 7.61 16.96
CA ASN A 185 -6.05 6.67 16.23
C ASN A 185 -6.57 5.57 17.16
N VAL A 186 -7.89 5.41 17.20
CA VAL A 186 -8.55 4.40 18.05
C VAL A 186 -8.19 2.97 17.65
N LEU A 187 -7.84 2.73 16.38
CA LEU A 187 -7.39 1.43 15.88
C LEU A 187 -6.04 1.01 16.49
N ASN A 188 -5.23 1.97 16.97
CA ASN A 188 -3.99 1.69 17.67
C ASN A 188 -4.20 1.46 19.18
N GLY A 189 -5.45 1.49 19.65
CA GLY A 189 -5.80 1.30 21.05
C GLY A 189 -5.86 2.59 21.88
N VAL A 190 -6.50 2.49 23.04
CA VAL A 190 -6.84 3.63 23.90
C VAL A 190 -5.61 4.38 24.40
N LEU A 191 -4.55 3.66 24.77
CA LEU A 191 -3.32 4.26 25.30
C LEU A 191 -2.57 5.06 24.24
N ALA A 192 -2.39 4.49 23.03
CA ALA A 192 -1.84 5.19 21.88
C ALA A 192 -2.65 6.45 21.57
N THR A 193 -3.98 6.31 21.53
CA THR A 193 -4.91 7.42 21.24
C THR A 193 -4.73 8.58 22.20
N VAL A 194 -4.84 8.32 23.50
CA VAL A 194 -4.74 9.35 24.54
C VAL A 194 -3.33 9.95 24.56
N GLY A 195 -2.30 9.12 24.43
CA GLY A 195 -0.91 9.55 24.32
C GLY A 195 -0.70 10.52 23.16
N GLY A 196 -1.24 10.20 21.98
CA GLY A 196 -1.15 11.04 20.79
C GLY A 196 -1.83 12.40 20.98
N ILE A 197 -3.05 12.43 21.52
CA ILE A 197 -3.79 13.67 21.83
C ILE A 197 -2.98 14.57 22.80
N VAL A 198 -2.43 13.98 23.86
CA VAL A 198 -1.66 14.69 24.88
C VAL A 198 -0.38 15.29 24.29
N VAL A 199 0.36 14.51 23.49
CA VAL A 199 1.59 15.00 22.83
C VAL A 199 1.28 16.14 21.88
N LEU A 200 0.19 16.05 21.09
CA LEU A 200 -0.23 17.13 20.20
C LEU A 200 -0.59 18.41 20.97
N ALA A 201 -1.42 18.31 22.02
CA ALA A 201 -1.86 19.47 22.78
C ALA A 201 -0.69 20.14 23.52
N LEU A 202 0.10 19.36 24.28
CA LEU A 202 1.24 19.88 25.03
C LEU A 202 2.37 20.35 24.11
N GLY A 203 2.60 19.63 23.01
CA GLY A 203 3.54 20.01 21.96
C GLY A 203 3.20 21.37 21.36
N ALA A 204 1.93 21.61 21.01
CA ALA A 204 1.50 22.90 20.46
C ALA A 204 1.72 24.05 21.45
N ILE A 205 1.45 23.81 22.74
CA ILE A 205 1.71 24.80 23.81
C ILE A 205 3.22 25.07 23.94
N GLY A 206 4.03 24.01 23.98
CA GLY A 206 5.49 24.10 24.11
C GLY A 206 6.12 24.83 22.93
N CYS A 207 5.81 24.40 21.70
CA CYS A 207 6.27 25.04 20.48
C CYS A 207 5.83 26.50 20.41
N GLN A 208 4.59 26.82 20.81
CA GLN A 208 4.11 28.21 20.80
C GLN A 208 4.86 29.11 21.77
N ARG A 209 5.24 28.62 22.96
CA ARG A 209 6.06 29.40 23.91
C ARG A 209 7.41 29.79 23.31
N VAL A 210 7.97 28.92 22.48
CA VAL A 210 9.26 29.16 21.81
C VAL A 210 9.10 30.05 20.59
N LEU A 211 8.18 29.69 19.68
CA LEU A 211 7.97 30.36 18.40
C LEU A 211 7.30 31.73 18.58
N GLY A 212 6.32 31.85 19.47
CA GLY A 212 5.61 33.11 19.74
C GLY A 212 6.49 34.23 20.28
N ARG A 213 7.64 33.91 20.90
CA ARG A 213 8.67 34.88 21.32
C ARG A 213 9.68 35.22 20.23
N ARG A 214 9.77 34.41 19.16
CA ARG A 214 10.81 34.53 18.12
C ARG A 214 10.27 35.03 16.77
N VAL A 215 8.98 34.84 16.53
CA VAL A 215 8.27 35.36 15.37
C VAL A 215 7.72 36.74 15.73
N ALA A 216 8.47 37.78 15.34
CA ALA A 216 8.12 39.17 15.58
C ALA A 216 7.25 39.72 14.45
N GLY A 217 6.13 40.36 14.78
CA GLY A 217 5.25 41.01 13.79
C GLY A 217 3.84 41.32 14.28
N GLY A 218 2.96 41.68 13.34
CA GLY A 218 1.54 41.97 13.58
C GLY A 218 0.68 40.72 13.76
N THR A 219 -0.65 40.87 13.60
CA THR A 219 -1.61 39.77 13.77
C THR A 219 -1.30 38.55 12.90
N ALA A 220 -0.92 38.75 11.63
CA ALA A 220 -0.58 37.64 10.73
C ALA A 220 0.63 36.84 11.20
N ALA A 221 1.66 37.50 11.75
CA ALA A 221 2.83 36.83 12.30
C ALA A 221 2.49 36.00 13.55
N THR A 222 1.60 36.51 14.41
CA THR A 222 1.08 35.76 15.57
C THR A 222 0.27 34.54 15.17
N PHE A 223 -0.58 34.70 14.15
CA PHE A 223 -1.36 33.59 13.60
C PHE A 223 -0.44 32.49 13.06
N LEU A 224 0.55 32.86 12.24
CA LEU A 224 1.54 31.91 11.71
C LEU A 224 2.41 31.27 12.78
N ALA A 225 2.77 32.00 13.85
CA ALA A 225 3.51 31.41 14.96
C ALA A 225 2.73 30.25 15.62
N GLY A 226 1.42 30.45 15.84
CA GLY A 226 0.54 29.39 16.35
C GLY A 226 0.38 28.23 15.36
N TRP A 227 0.28 28.52 14.06
CA TRP A 227 0.20 27.48 13.03
C TRP A 227 1.49 26.65 12.95
N PHE A 228 2.67 27.30 12.95
CA PHE A 228 3.96 26.62 13.03
C PHE A 228 4.12 25.83 14.33
N ALA A 229 3.53 26.29 15.43
CA ALA A 229 3.52 25.54 16.68
C ALA A 229 2.73 24.23 16.56
N ALA A 230 1.62 24.22 15.81
CA ALA A 230 0.86 22.99 15.52
C ALA A 230 1.64 22.03 14.62
N MET A 231 2.31 22.52 13.57
CA MET A 231 3.22 21.70 12.75
C MET A 231 4.36 21.12 13.59
N GLY A 232 4.94 21.93 14.49
CA GLY A 232 5.95 21.47 15.45
C GLY A 232 5.41 20.42 16.43
N ALA A 233 4.16 20.54 16.88
CA ALA A 233 3.51 19.53 17.70
C ALA A 233 3.34 18.20 16.97
N GLY A 234 2.98 18.25 15.69
CA GLY A 234 2.95 17.09 14.81
C GLY A 234 4.32 16.40 14.66
N ALA A 235 5.38 17.19 14.48
CA ALA A 235 6.75 16.67 14.46
C ALA A 235 7.18 16.07 15.82
N LEU A 236 6.72 16.62 16.94
CA LEU A 236 6.96 16.06 18.27
C LEU A 236 6.20 14.74 18.49
N LEU A 237 4.97 14.63 17.98
CA LEU A 237 4.22 13.38 17.95
C LEU A 237 4.98 12.32 17.16
N ALA A 238 5.42 12.65 15.96
CA ALA A 238 6.22 11.76 15.12
C ALA A 238 7.48 11.29 15.84
N LEU A 239 8.23 12.22 16.46
CA LEU A 239 9.42 11.87 17.24
C LEU A 239 9.09 10.94 18.42
N ALA A 240 8.03 11.21 19.16
CA ALA A 240 7.59 10.35 20.26
C ALA A 240 7.19 8.96 19.75
N ALA A 241 6.43 8.90 18.66
CA ALA A 241 6.03 7.66 18.00
C ALA A 241 7.23 6.86 17.48
N SER A 242 8.22 7.51 16.88
CA SER A 242 9.48 6.89 16.45
C SER A 242 10.32 6.39 17.60
N ILE A 243 10.41 7.12 18.71
CA ILE A 243 11.17 6.65 19.89
C ILE A 243 10.51 5.41 20.51
N VAL A 244 9.19 5.41 20.64
CA VAL A 244 8.47 4.23 21.14
C VAL A 244 8.60 3.08 20.13
N GLY A 245 8.41 3.36 18.84
CA GLY A 245 8.52 2.39 17.76
C GLY A 245 9.86 1.68 17.70
N MET A 246 10.98 2.40 17.87
CA MET A 246 12.32 1.78 17.95
C MET A 246 12.43 0.69 19.03
N VAL A 247 11.64 0.77 20.10
CA VAL A 247 11.65 -0.19 21.20
C VAL A 247 10.58 -1.27 21.02
N SER A 248 9.40 -0.91 20.51
CA SER A 248 8.25 -1.81 20.45
C SER A 248 8.17 -2.65 19.18
N ASP A 249 8.75 -2.20 18.07
CA ASP A 249 8.51 -2.78 16.74
C ASP A 249 9.65 -2.54 15.74
N ASP A 250 10.05 -1.29 15.51
CA ASP A 250 10.97 -0.95 14.43
C ASP A 250 12.36 -1.55 14.63
N GLY A 251 12.88 -1.61 15.86
CA GLY A 251 14.19 -2.17 16.15
C GLY A 251 15.34 -1.54 15.34
N PHE A 252 16.47 -2.26 15.23
CA PHE A 252 17.61 -1.92 14.36
C PHE A 252 18.15 -3.19 13.69
N ALA A 253 17.26 -4.03 13.16
CA ALA A 253 17.58 -5.34 12.62
C ALA A 253 18.38 -5.31 11.29
N GLY A 254 19.06 -4.19 11.00
CA GLY A 254 19.91 -4.02 9.81
C GLY A 254 19.24 -3.34 8.63
N ASP A 255 17.90 -3.20 8.62
CA ASP A 255 17.14 -2.49 7.59
C ASP A 255 16.97 -0.99 7.90
N LEU A 256 16.56 -0.22 6.89
CA LEU A 256 16.30 1.22 6.98
C LEU A 256 14.88 1.54 7.45
N TRP A 257 14.08 0.54 7.81
CA TRP A 257 12.70 0.72 8.24
C TRP A 257 12.53 1.75 9.36
N PRO A 258 13.36 1.80 10.42
CA PRO A 258 13.19 2.82 11.47
C PRO A 258 13.29 4.26 10.92
N LEU A 259 14.11 4.46 9.88
CA LEU A 259 14.23 5.75 9.20
C LEU A 259 13.01 6.01 8.31
N MET A 260 12.57 5.00 7.54
CA MET A 260 11.44 5.13 6.64
C MET A 260 10.11 5.33 7.40
N GLY A 261 9.83 4.47 8.39
CA GLY A 261 8.70 4.61 9.30
C GLY A 261 8.74 5.95 10.04
N GLY A 262 9.90 6.38 10.51
CA GLY A 262 10.06 7.71 11.12
C GLY A 262 9.76 8.88 10.17
N TYR A 263 10.15 8.78 8.91
CA TYR A 263 9.80 9.77 7.89
C TYR A 263 8.28 9.81 7.65
N ILE A 264 7.62 8.66 7.53
CA ILE A 264 6.16 8.62 7.30
C ILE A 264 5.41 9.21 8.50
N ARG A 265 5.80 8.83 9.72
CA ARG A 265 5.20 9.40 10.95
C ARG A 265 5.38 10.92 11.02
N LEU A 266 6.53 11.42 10.55
CA LEU A 266 6.79 12.86 10.44
C LEU A 266 5.91 13.52 9.38
N ALA A 267 5.74 12.88 8.21
CA ALA A 267 4.84 13.32 7.16
C ALA A 267 3.41 13.47 7.67
N ASP A 268 2.87 12.45 8.34
CA ASP A 268 1.52 12.45 8.89
C ASP A 268 1.33 13.53 9.97
N GLY A 269 2.24 13.59 10.94
CA GLY A 269 2.19 14.57 12.02
C GLY A 269 2.26 16.02 11.51
N VAL A 270 3.20 16.32 10.62
CA VAL A 270 3.36 17.68 10.08
C VAL A 270 2.19 18.05 9.16
N ALA A 271 1.68 17.12 8.36
CA ALA A 271 0.48 17.32 7.53
C ALA A 271 -0.76 17.62 8.37
N TYR A 272 -0.95 16.87 9.46
CA TYR A 272 -2.02 17.15 10.42
C TYR A 272 -1.92 18.57 10.99
N GLY A 273 -0.72 18.95 11.44
CA GLY A 273 -0.43 20.31 11.93
C GLY A 273 -0.62 21.39 10.86
N ALA A 274 -0.30 21.11 9.60
CA ALA A 274 -0.52 22.03 8.48
C ALA A 274 -2.01 22.21 8.19
N CYS A 275 -2.81 21.13 8.18
CA CYS A 275 -4.24 21.20 7.84
C CYS A 275 -5.11 21.78 8.97
N THR A 276 -4.76 21.54 10.24
CA THR A 276 -5.59 21.93 11.39
C THR A 276 -4.96 23.00 12.29
N GLY A 277 -3.71 23.38 12.04
CA GLY A 277 -2.96 24.32 12.88
C GLY A 277 -3.50 25.76 12.89
N TRP A 278 -4.38 26.11 11.96
CA TRP A 278 -5.11 27.37 11.98
C TRP A 278 -5.92 27.55 13.29
N ILE A 279 -6.35 26.46 13.94
CA ILE A 279 -7.02 26.49 15.25
C ILE A 279 -6.10 27.11 16.31
N VAL A 280 -4.85 26.65 16.37
CA VAL A 280 -3.83 27.16 17.30
C VAL A 280 -3.45 28.60 16.94
N GLY A 281 -3.37 28.91 15.64
CA GLY A 281 -3.15 30.26 15.13
C GLY A 281 -4.24 31.25 15.57
N LEU A 282 -5.52 30.89 15.44
CA LEU A 282 -6.66 31.72 15.85
C LEU A 282 -6.64 31.96 17.37
N ALA A 283 -6.35 30.94 18.16
CA ALA A 283 -6.21 31.06 19.60
C ALA A 283 -5.09 32.03 20.00
N ALA A 284 -3.94 31.98 19.30
CA ALA A 284 -2.83 32.90 19.54
C ALA A 284 -3.22 34.36 19.25
N VAL A 285 -3.93 34.62 18.15
CA VAL A 285 -4.43 35.96 17.81
C VAL A 285 -5.44 36.46 18.84
N TRP A 286 -6.38 35.60 19.24
CA TRP A 286 -7.40 35.94 20.22
C TRP A 286 -6.79 36.27 21.59
N SER A 287 -5.80 35.49 22.05
CA SER A 287 -5.07 35.78 23.29
C SER A 287 -4.33 37.11 23.23
N ARG A 288 -3.65 37.40 22.11
CA ARG A 288 -2.94 38.68 21.93
C ARG A 288 -3.87 39.88 21.99
N ARG A 289 -5.06 39.78 21.37
CA ARG A 289 -6.06 40.87 21.40
C ARG A 289 -6.55 41.17 22.82
N GLN A 290 -6.78 40.13 23.62
CA GLN A 290 -7.18 40.30 25.01
C GLN A 290 -6.10 40.92 25.89
N SER A 291 -4.81 40.59 25.67
CA SER A 291 -3.72 41.21 26.43
C SER A 291 -3.53 42.70 26.11
N THR A 292 -3.97 43.17 24.94
CA THR A 292 -3.86 44.58 24.52
C THR A 292 -5.07 45.44 24.91
N GLN A 293 -6.17 44.85 25.39
CA GLN A 293 -7.29 45.63 25.90
C GLN A 293 -7.04 46.05 27.37
N PRO A 294 -7.13 47.35 27.70
CA PRO A 294 -7.02 47.80 29.08
C PRO A 294 -8.19 47.21 29.89
N SER A 295 -7.88 46.32 30.83
CA SER A 295 -8.89 45.76 31.74
C SER A 295 -9.20 46.79 32.84
N PRO A 296 -10.47 47.19 33.05
CA PRO A 296 -10.83 48.15 34.10
C PRO A 296 -10.90 47.53 35.51
N ILE A 297 -10.50 46.27 35.71
CA ILE A 297 -10.68 45.54 36.97
C ILE A 297 -9.40 44.79 37.33
N PRO A 298 -8.89 44.91 38.58
CA PRO A 298 -7.73 44.14 39.05
C PRO A 298 -8.05 42.65 39.08
N ARG A 299 -7.17 41.83 38.51
CA ARG A 299 -7.30 40.36 38.47
C ARG A 299 -6.86 39.75 39.82
N PRO A 300 -7.73 39.13 40.62
CA PRO A 300 -7.29 38.01 41.44
C PRO A 300 -7.15 36.79 40.54
N ALA A 301 -6.24 35.89 40.89
CA ALA A 301 -5.99 34.65 40.19
C ALA A 301 -7.24 33.75 40.16
N LEU A 302 -8.06 33.86 39.12
CA LEU A 302 -9.05 32.85 38.75
C LEU A 302 -8.34 31.78 37.91
N ARG A 303 -7.69 30.87 38.61
CA ARG A 303 -7.67 29.46 38.20
C ARG A 303 -9.10 28.94 38.41
N ALA A 304 -9.61 28.18 37.44
CA ALA A 304 -10.93 27.54 37.40
C ALA A 304 -12.13 28.41 36.94
N GLY A 305 -12.92 27.82 36.04
CA GLY A 305 -14.05 28.42 35.32
C GLY A 305 -13.94 28.13 33.81
N ALA A 306 -13.85 26.87 33.38
CA ALA A 306 -15.03 26.08 33.05
C ALA A 306 -16.05 26.89 32.21
N VAL A 307 -15.76 27.02 30.91
CA VAL A 307 -16.79 27.16 29.87
C VAL A 307 -16.59 25.97 28.93
N THR A 308 -17.23 24.88 29.34
CA THR A 308 -18.02 23.95 28.51
C THR A 308 -17.76 24.04 27.00
N LEU A 309 -16.61 23.55 26.55
CA LEU A 309 -16.58 22.82 25.29
C LEU A 309 -17.15 21.46 25.64
N ALA A 310 -18.40 21.27 25.22
CA ALA A 310 -19.12 20.03 25.33
C ALA A 310 -18.17 18.89 24.98
N ALA A 311 -18.12 17.91 25.88
CA ALA A 311 -17.65 16.59 25.55
C ALA A 311 -18.27 16.22 24.20
N VAL A 312 -17.46 16.17 23.15
CA VAL A 312 -17.57 15.05 22.24
C VAL A 312 -17.16 13.88 23.12
N ALA A 313 -18.13 13.38 23.88
CA ALA A 313 -18.12 11.99 24.28
C ALA A 313 -17.89 11.27 22.96
N VAL A 314 -16.72 10.66 22.84
CA VAL A 314 -16.54 9.49 21.99
C VAL A 314 -17.42 8.41 22.65
N ALA A 315 -18.72 8.61 22.60
CA ALA A 315 -19.69 7.55 22.51
C ALA A 315 -19.70 7.23 21.03
N VAL A 316 -18.66 6.52 20.58
CA VAL A 316 -18.88 5.54 19.54
C VAL A 316 -19.98 4.66 20.13
N PRO A 317 -21.20 4.61 19.55
CA PRO A 317 -21.99 3.45 19.84
C PRO A 317 -21.13 2.31 19.31
N PHE A 318 -20.60 1.49 20.21
CA PHE A 318 -20.51 0.07 19.91
C PHE A 318 -21.95 -0.35 19.61
N LEU A 319 -22.42 -0.05 18.39
CA LEU A 319 -23.24 -0.99 17.68
C LEU A 319 -22.29 -2.18 17.54
N ALA A 320 -22.34 -3.06 18.53
CA ALA A 320 -22.23 -4.46 18.23
C ALA A 320 -23.13 -4.64 17.00
N ARG A 321 -22.49 -4.72 15.82
CA ARG A 321 -23.11 -5.41 14.70
C ARG A 321 -23.58 -6.71 15.34
N PRO A 322 -24.87 -7.10 15.23
CA PRO A 322 -25.19 -8.47 15.56
C PRO A 322 -24.18 -9.29 14.78
N ASP A 323 -23.41 -10.14 15.47
CA ASP A 323 -22.65 -11.17 14.80
C ASP A 323 -23.65 -11.80 13.85
N ALA A 324 -23.52 -11.51 12.56
CA ALA A 324 -24.03 -12.38 11.55
C ALA A 324 -23.16 -13.60 11.75
N GLN A 325 -23.61 -14.51 12.62
CA GLN A 325 -23.08 -15.85 12.63
C GLN A 325 -23.10 -16.26 11.16
N PRO A 326 -21.93 -16.51 10.53
CA PRO A 326 -21.95 -17.19 9.26
C PRO A 326 -22.82 -18.42 9.49
N ALA A 327 -23.81 -18.62 8.61
CA ALA A 327 -24.66 -19.78 8.70
C ALA A 327 -23.74 -21.00 8.78
N SER A 328 -23.71 -21.67 9.94
CA SER A 328 -22.93 -22.89 10.08
C SER A 328 -23.40 -23.82 8.97
N PRO A 329 -22.51 -24.20 8.04
CA PRO A 329 -22.86 -25.24 7.09
C PRO A 329 -23.25 -26.47 7.89
N ALA A 330 -24.27 -27.19 7.41
CA ALA A 330 -24.61 -28.48 7.99
C ALA A 330 -23.33 -29.33 8.02
N PRO A 331 -23.06 -30.08 9.11
CA PRO A 331 -21.85 -30.88 9.20
C PRO A 331 -21.78 -31.81 7.99
N ILE A 332 -20.77 -31.58 7.14
CA ILE A 332 -20.43 -32.50 6.06
C ILE A 332 -19.63 -33.61 6.72
N ASP A 333 -20.36 -34.62 7.24
CA ASP A 333 -19.80 -35.75 7.99
C ASP A 333 -18.82 -36.63 7.17
N SER A 334 -18.67 -36.38 5.86
CA SER A 334 -17.64 -37.01 5.03
C SER A 334 -17.27 -36.16 3.80
N VAL A 335 -16.13 -35.46 3.86
CA VAL A 335 -15.49 -34.89 2.66
C VAL A 335 -14.70 -35.99 1.97
N GLU A 336 -15.05 -36.35 0.74
CA GLU A 336 -14.31 -37.34 -0.05
C GLU A 336 -12.91 -36.80 -0.38
N ALA A 337 -11.88 -37.64 -0.25
CA ALA A 337 -10.49 -37.25 -0.48
C ALA A 337 -10.30 -36.71 -1.91
N GLY A 338 -9.63 -35.58 -2.05
CA GLY A 338 -9.41 -34.91 -3.34
C GLY A 338 -10.56 -34.01 -3.82
N THR A 339 -11.67 -33.91 -3.07
CA THR A 339 -12.75 -32.97 -3.40
C THR A 339 -12.40 -31.56 -2.92
N LEU A 340 -12.38 -30.59 -3.84
CA LEU A 340 -12.28 -29.18 -3.52
C LEU A 340 -13.64 -28.65 -3.06
N LEU A 341 -13.63 -27.83 -2.02
CA LEU A 341 -14.82 -27.23 -1.43
C LEU A 341 -14.71 -25.71 -1.57
N PRO A 342 -15.83 -24.99 -1.68
CA PRO A 342 -15.77 -23.55 -1.85
C PRO A 342 -15.11 -22.90 -0.63
N LEU A 343 -14.22 -21.94 -0.89
CA LEU A 343 -13.46 -21.23 0.12
C LEU A 343 -14.14 -19.92 0.51
N ARG A 344 -14.06 -19.58 1.80
CA ARG A 344 -14.55 -18.33 2.39
C ARG A 344 -13.58 -17.85 3.46
N VAL A 345 -13.66 -16.57 3.78
CA VAL A 345 -13.01 -16.00 4.96
C VAL A 345 -13.82 -16.33 6.21
N SER A 346 -13.15 -16.86 7.24
CA SER A 346 -13.75 -17.13 8.55
C SER A 346 -12.85 -16.56 9.65
N GLY A 347 -13.08 -15.30 10.00
CA GLY A 347 -12.15 -14.55 10.85
C GLY A 347 -10.83 -14.33 10.13
N GLU A 348 -9.72 -14.68 10.78
CA GLU A 348 -8.35 -14.45 10.27
C GLU A 348 -7.87 -15.49 9.26
N VAL A 349 -8.69 -16.50 8.93
CA VAL A 349 -8.27 -17.63 8.08
C VAL A 349 -9.13 -17.80 6.83
N ILE A 350 -8.52 -18.37 5.80
CA ILE A 350 -9.24 -18.94 4.65
C ILE A 350 -9.72 -20.32 5.08
N ALA A 351 -11.02 -20.55 5.04
CA ALA A 351 -11.65 -21.82 5.41
C ALA A 351 -12.49 -22.37 4.27
N ASP A 352 -12.60 -23.69 4.19
CA ASP A 352 -13.54 -24.33 3.28
C ASP A 352 -14.95 -24.48 3.90
N ALA A 353 -15.92 -24.87 3.07
CA ALA A 353 -17.29 -25.11 3.51
C ALA A 353 -17.46 -26.24 4.54
N ALA A 354 -16.42 -27.04 4.80
CA ALA A 354 -16.41 -28.04 5.88
C ALA A 354 -15.79 -27.50 7.19
N GLY A 355 -15.41 -26.22 7.24
CA GLY A 355 -14.83 -25.58 8.42
C GLY A 355 -13.37 -25.94 8.67
N ARG A 356 -12.64 -26.40 7.65
CA ARG A 356 -11.19 -26.62 7.71
C ARG A 356 -10.48 -25.34 7.28
N GLU A 357 -9.47 -24.93 8.03
CA GLU A 357 -8.50 -23.93 7.58
C GLU A 357 -7.70 -24.49 6.39
N VAL A 358 -7.57 -23.68 5.33
CA VAL A 358 -6.92 -24.05 4.08
C VAL A 358 -5.72 -23.16 3.84
N LEU A 359 -4.53 -23.75 3.87
CA LEU A 359 -3.28 -23.05 3.59
C LEU A 359 -2.96 -23.16 2.10
N LEU A 360 -3.20 -22.10 1.35
CA LEU A 360 -3.03 -22.07 -0.11
C LEU A 360 -1.57 -21.77 -0.50
N ARG A 361 -0.82 -22.76 -0.97
CA ARG A 361 0.57 -22.61 -1.45
C ARG A 361 0.71 -23.08 -2.89
N GLY A 362 1.30 -22.25 -3.73
CA GLY A 362 1.30 -22.51 -5.16
C GLY A 362 2.24 -21.66 -5.99
N VAL A 363 1.89 -21.54 -7.26
CA VAL A 363 2.65 -20.81 -8.28
C VAL A 363 1.74 -19.92 -9.12
N ASN A 364 2.31 -18.84 -9.65
CA ASN A 364 1.69 -18.05 -10.71
C ASN A 364 1.78 -18.79 -12.05
N VAL A 365 0.75 -18.66 -12.88
CA VAL A 365 0.61 -19.28 -14.21
C VAL A 365 0.25 -18.18 -15.21
N ASN A 366 1.22 -17.77 -16.04
CA ASN A 366 1.11 -16.60 -16.92
C ASN A 366 0.85 -16.91 -18.40
N GLN A 367 0.52 -18.17 -18.73
CA GLN A 367 0.43 -18.61 -20.12
C GLN A 367 -0.80 -18.08 -20.87
N LEU A 368 -1.79 -17.52 -20.18
CA LEU A 368 -2.97 -16.87 -20.77
C LEU A 368 -2.85 -15.35 -20.86
N VAL A 369 -1.70 -14.77 -20.52
CA VAL A 369 -1.48 -13.32 -20.57
C VAL A 369 -1.20 -12.87 -22.01
N ASP A 370 -1.79 -11.74 -22.40
CA ASP A 370 -1.59 -11.09 -23.70
C ASP A 370 -0.37 -10.17 -23.66
N PHE A 371 0.81 -10.79 -23.69
CA PHE A 371 2.09 -10.09 -23.65
C PHE A 371 2.48 -9.46 -24.99
N TYR A 372 3.05 -8.26 -24.91
CA TYR A 372 3.93 -7.72 -25.94
C TYR A 372 5.10 -8.67 -26.22
N ALA A 373 5.47 -8.84 -27.48
CA ALA A 373 6.62 -9.64 -27.88
C ALA A 373 7.78 -8.73 -28.36
N PRO A 374 8.82 -8.46 -27.53
CA PRO A 374 9.99 -7.68 -27.96
C PRO A 374 10.71 -8.29 -29.16
N ARG A 375 10.60 -9.61 -29.32
CA ARG A 375 11.05 -10.39 -30.48
C ARG A 375 9.86 -11.13 -31.08
N PRO A 376 9.20 -10.62 -32.13
CA PRO A 376 7.99 -11.22 -32.70
C PRO A 376 8.15 -12.67 -33.17
N GLU A 377 9.38 -13.09 -33.45
CA GLU A 377 9.73 -14.46 -33.84
C GLU A 377 9.86 -15.44 -32.67
N VAL A 378 9.88 -14.95 -31.43
CA VAL A 378 9.97 -15.76 -30.20
C VAL A 378 8.64 -15.67 -29.45
N PRO A 379 7.99 -16.80 -29.12
CA PRO A 379 6.75 -16.78 -28.36
C PRO A 379 6.88 -16.04 -27.02
N SER A 380 5.92 -15.15 -26.74
CA SER A 380 5.82 -14.40 -25.48
C SER A 380 5.11 -15.18 -24.37
N THR A 381 4.45 -16.28 -24.71
CA THR A 381 3.94 -17.28 -23.77
C THR A 381 4.39 -18.69 -24.17
N LEU A 382 4.34 -19.61 -23.21
CA LEU A 382 4.46 -21.05 -23.46
C LEU A 382 3.05 -21.67 -23.47
N PRO A 383 2.84 -22.81 -24.14
CA PRO A 383 1.56 -23.50 -24.05
C PRO A 383 1.19 -23.87 -22.60
N LEU A 384 -0.08 -23.70 -22.24
CA LEU A 384 -0.65 -24.22 -20.99
C LEU A 384 -1.32 -25.57 -21.26
N THR A 385 -0.93 -26.59 -20.52
CA THR A 385 -1.41 -27.97 -20.73
C THR A 385 -1.79 -28.64 -19.43
N ASP A 386 -2.57 -29.73 -19.51
CA ASP A 386 -2.91 -30.58 -18.36
C ASP A 386 -1.65 -31.08 -17.60
N ALA A 387 -0.56 -31.33 -18.33
CA ALA A 387 0.72 -31.74 -17.75
C ALA A 387 1.36 -30.66 -16.86
N ASP A 388 1.06 -29.39 -17.09
CA ASP A 388 1.51 -28.31 -16.21
C ASP A 388 0.80 -28.38 -14.86
N PHE A 389 -0.52 -28.56 -14.86
CA PHE A 389 -1.30 -28.71 -13.64
C PHE A 389 -0.94 -29.99 -12.88
N ALA A 390 -0.74 -31.10 -13.58
CA ALA A 390 -0.20 -32.32 -12.99
C ALA A 390 1.17 -32.06 -12.35
N GLY A 391 2.08 -31.41 -13.06
CA GLY A 391 3.41 -31.06 -12.55
C GLY A 391 3.38 -30.14 -11.33
N ILE A 392 2.46 -29.17 -11.28
CA ILE A 392 2.25 -28.30 -10.12
C ILE A 392 1.77 -29.12 -8.92
N ALA A 393 0.76 -29.98 -9.10
CA ALA A 393 0.23 -30.85 -8.04
C ALA A 393 1.26 -31.89 -7.56
N ASP A 394 2.10 -32.42 -8.46
CA ASP A 394 3.15 -33.39 -8.14
C ASP A 394 4.23 -32.83 -7.19
N HIS A 395 4.39 -31.51 -7.16
CA HIS A 395 5.26 -30.79 -6.22
C HIS A 395 4.54 -30.40 -4.91
N GLY A 396 3.31 -30.87 -4.71
CA GLY A 396 2.54 -30.66 -3.48
C GLY A 396 1.81 -29.32 -3.40
N PHE A 397 1.89 -28.47 -4.42
CA PHE A 397 1.11 -27.23 -4.47
C PHE A 397 -0.40 -27.53 -4.53
N ASN A 398 -1.21 -26.64 -3.97
CA ASN A 398 -2.66 -26.79 -3.92
C ASN A 398 -3.44 -25.61 -4.54
N VAL A 399 -2.75 -24.62 -5.09
CA VAL A 399 -3.35 -23.45 -5.75
C VAL A 399 -2.53 -22.98 -6.94
N VAL A 400 -3.19 -22.39 -7.94
CA VAL A 400 -2.57 -21.60 -8.99
C VAL A 400 -3.16 -20.19 -9.01
N ARG A 401 -2.32 -19.16 -9.14
CA ARG A 401 -2.76 -17.81 -9.51
C ARG A 401 -2.69 -17.71 -11.03
N LEU A 402 -3.85 -17.80 -11.67
CA LEU A 402 -3.98 -17.82 -13.12
C LEU A 402 -4.08 -16.38 -13.63
N ALA A 403 -2.98 -15.88 -14.18
CA ALA A 403 -2.91 -14.53 -14.70
C ALA A 403 -3.66 -14.42 -16.04
N LEU A 404 -4.61 -13.49 -16.07
CA LEU A 404 -5.47 -13.17 -17.21
C LEU A 404 -5.12 -11.77 -17.75
N SER A 405 -5.59 -11.44 -18.95
CA SER A 405 -5.47 -10.07 -19.47
C SER A 405 -6.82 -9.50 -19.86
N TRP A 406 -7.11 -8.28 -19.41
CA TRP A 406 -8.30 -7.55 -19.83
C TRP A 406 -8.32 -7.37 -21.36
N SER A 407 -7.16 -7.15 -21.99
CA SER A 407 -7.04 -7.01 -23.44
C SER A 407 -7.45 -8.27 -24.21
N ALA A 408 -7.18 -9.46 -23.67
CA ALA A 408 -7.61 -10.72 -24.26
C ALA A 408 -9.09 -11.02 -23.97
N LEU A 409 -9.58 -10.63 -22.79
CA LEU A 409 -10.96 -10.82 -22.37
C LEU A 409 -11.93 -9.92 -23.13
N GLU A 410 -11.59 -8.65 -23.32
CA GLU A 410 -12.43 -7.61 -23.91
C GLU A 410 -11.65 -6.82 -25.00
N PRO A 411 -11.28 -7.47 -26.12
CA PRO A 411 -10.45 -6.86 -27.15
C PRO A 411 -11.16 -5.69 -27.86
N GLU A 412 -12.49 -5.73 -27.93
CA GLU A 412 -13.35 -4.64 -28.38
C GLU A 412 -14.28 -4.23 -27.24
N ARG A 413 -14.43 -2.92 -27.00
CA ARG A 413 -15.28 -2.39 -25.91
C ARG A 413 -16.68 -3.01 -25.90
N GLY A 414 -17.04 -3.60 -24.76
CA GLY A 414 -18.30 -4.28 -24.49
C GLY A 414 -18.48 -5.62 -25.20
N ARG A 415 -17.42 -6.19 -25.80
CA ARG A 415 -17.47 -7.46 -26.53
C ARG A 415 -16.41 -8.41 -25.98
N TYR A 416 -16.86 -9.42 -25.25
CA TYR A 416 -15.99 -10.42 -24.66
C TYR A 416 -15.57 -11.49 -25.68
N ASP A 417 -14.31 -11.93 -25.61
CA ASP A 417 -13.80 -13.02 -26.45
C ASP A 417 -14.14 -14.38 -25.82
N GLU A 418 -15.19 -15.03 -26.33
CA GLU A 418 -15.60 -16.35 -25.89
C GLU A 418 -14.50 -17.42 -26.04
N ALA A 419 -13.61 -17.31 -27.04
CA ALA A 419 -12.51 -18.27 -27.20
C ALA A 419 -11.45 -18.11 -26.11
N TYR A 420 -11.31 -16.90 -25.56
CA TYR A 420 -10.46 -16.66 -24.39
C TYR A 420 -11.13 -17.17 -23.11
N VAL A 421 -12.44 -16.90 -22.92
CA VAL A 421 -13.20 -17.45 -21.79
C VAL A 421 -13.16 -18.99 -21.79
N ASP A 422 -13.28 -19.63 -22.96
CA ASP A 422 -13.12 -21.08 -23.12
C ASP A 422 -11.76 -21.58 -22.61
N GLN A 423 -10.66 -20.84 -22.86
CA GLN A 423 -9.33 -21.20 -22.37
C GLN A 423 -9.25 -21.12 -20.84
N ILE A 424 -9.88 -20.11 -20.23
CA ILE A 424 -9.98 -19.98 -18.78
C ILE A 424 -10.76 -21.16 -18.20
N ARG A 425 -11.91 -21.52 -18.79
CA ARG A 425 -12.69 -22.70 -18.35
C ARG A 425 -11.88 -23.99 -18.41
N VAL A 426 -11.12 -24.20 -19.49
CA VAL A 426 -10.25 -25.38 -19.64
C VAL A 426 -9.16 -25.38 -18.57
N ALA A 427 -8.50 -24.25 -18.32
CA ALA A 427 -7.46 -24.14 -17.30
C ALA A 427 -8.00 -24.43 -15.90
N VAL A 428 -9.14 -23.83 -15.52
CA VAL A 428 -9.80 -24.08 -14.22
C VAL A 428 -10.22 -25.54 -14.08
N ALA A 429 -10.78 -26.15 -15.13
CA ALA A 429 -11.18 -27.56 -15.11
C ALA A 429 -9.99 -28.51 -14.98
N GLN A 430 -8.86 -28.21 -15.64
CA GLN A 430 -7.63 -28.99 -15.52
C GLN A 430 -7.01 -28.83 -14.13
N ALA A 431 -6.91 -27.60 -13.60
CA ALA A 431 -6.46 -27.36 -12.23
C ALA A 431 -7.29 -28.16 -11.21
N LYS A 432 -8.63 -28.09 -11.32
CA LYS A 432 -9.57 -28.85 -10.49
C LYS A 432 -9.34 -30.36 -10.58
N ALA A 433 -9.10 -30.89 -11.76
CA ALA A 433 -8.86 -32.33 -11.97
C ALA A 433 -7.62 -32.85 -11.22
N HIS A 434 -6.66 -31.96 -10.93
CA HIS A 434 -5.45 -32.26 -10.14
C HIS A 434 -5.55 -31.77 -8.68
N GLY A 435 -6.74 -31.37 -8.22
CA GLY A 435 -6.95 -30.91 -6.84
C GLY A 435 -6.29 -29.57 -6.53
N LEU A 436 -6.18 -28.69 -7.53
CA LEU A 436 -5.67 -27.33 -7.40
C LEU A 436 -6.83 -26.33 -7.39
N TYR A 437 -6.83 -25.43 -6.39
CA TYR A 437 -7.64 -24.22 -6.46
C TYR A 437 -7.09 -23.26 -7.51
N THR A 438 -7.94 -22.40 -8.06
CA THR A 438 -7.55 -21.33 -8.98
C THR A 438 -7.96 -19.97 -8.41
N VAL A 439 -7.00 -19.06 -8.26
CA VAL A 439 -7.26 -17.63 -8.10
C VAL A 439 -7.19 -17.00 -9.49
N LEU A 440 -8.27 -16.37 -9.94
CA LEU A 440 -8.29 -15.66 -11.21
C LEU A 440 -7.75 -14.25 -11.00
N ASP A 441 -6.67 -13.91 -11.66
CA ASP A 441 -5.99 -12.63 -11.51
C ASP A 441 -6.13 -11.78 -12.77
N MET A 442 -6.69 -10.57 -12.62
CA MET A 442 -6.68 -9.58 -13.69
C MET A 442 -5.30 -8.91 -13.78
N HIS A 443 -4.42 -9.59 -14.51
CA HIS A 443 -3.02 -9.27 -14.58
C HIS A 443 -2.75 -8.05 -15.48
N GLN A 444 -1.80 -7.23 -15.06
CA GLN A 444 -1.25 -6.15 -15.86
C GLN A 444 0.17 -5.83 -15.40
N ASP A 445 0.98 -5.40 -16.35
CA ASP A 445 2.25 -4.72 -16.12
C ASP A 445 2.35 -3.52 -17.05
N GLY A 446 2.81 -2.37 -16.55
CA GLY A 446 2.94 -1.18 -17.37
C GLY A 446 1.64 -0.76 -18.09
N TRP A 447 0.49 -1.15 -17.55
CA TRP A 447 -0.88 -0.94 -18.03
C TRP A 447 -1.27 -1.62 -19.35
N SER A 448 -0.36 -1.79 -20.32
CA SER A 448 -0.72 -2.23 -21.68
C SER A 448 0.44 -2.88 -22.43
N ASN A 449 0.11 -3.77 -23.36
CA ASN A 449 1.03 -4.40 -24.32
C ASN A 449 1.50 -3.48 -25.48
N ALA A 450 1.04 -2.23 -25.55
CA ALA A 450 1.52 -1.31 -26.58
C ALA A 450 2.98 -0.89 -26.32
N PRO A 451 3.90 -0.91 -27.30
CA PRO A 451 5.25 -0.37 -27.12
C PRO A 451 5.28 1.15 -27.30
N SER A 452 6.43 1.75 -27.00
CA SER A 452 6.68 3.15 -27.40
C SER A 452 6.70 3.29 -28.93
N PRO A 453 6.16 4.38 -29.51
CA PRO A 453 6.36 4.69 -30.92
C PRO A 453 7.84 4.89 -31.26
N ASP A 454 8.22 4.56 -32.50
CA ASP A 454 9.62 4.67 -32.98
C ASP A 454 10.18 6.10 -32.89
N ASP A 455 9.33 7.12 -33.00
CA ASP A 455 9.69 8.55 -32.96
C ASP A 455 9.51 9.18 -31.58
N VAL A 456 9.30 8.39 -30.53
CA VAL A 456 9.12 8.91 -29.16
C VAL A 456 10.33 9.72 -28.70
N SER A 457 10.07 10.92 -28.18
CA SER A 457 11.09 11.77 -27.58
C SER A 457 11.02 11.69 -26.06
N CYS A 458 11.89 10.88 -25.46
CA CYS A 458 12.00 10.76 -24.00
C CYS A 458 12.82 11.89 -23.38
N ARG A 459 12.39 12.40 -22.21
CA ARG A 459 13.11 13.45 -21.49
C ARG A 459 14.42 12.90 -20.89
N PRO A 460 15.42 13.75 -20.61
CA PRO A 460 16.66 13.30 -19.97
C PRO A 460 16.40 12.46 -18.72
N GLY A 461 17.09 11.32 -18.61
CA GLY A 461 16.91 10.36 -17.51
C GLY A 461 15.82 9.31 -17.74
N THR A 462 15.07 9.39 -18.84
CA THR A 462 14.08 8.37 -19.24
C THR A 462 14.46 7.71 -20.56
N SER A 463 13.94 6.52 -20.81
CA SER A 463 14.13 5.76 -22.05
C SER A 463 12.79 5.33 -22.65
N PRO A 464 12.74 4.98 -23.94
CA PRO A 464 11.60 4.26 -24.49
C PRO A 464 11.29 3.02 -23.65
N MET A 465 10.01 2.68 -23.58
CA MET A 465 9.46 1.55 -22.84
C MET A 465 8.92 0.50 -23.82
N TRP A 466 9.09 -0.78 -23.51
CA TRP A 466 8.41 -1.84 -24.24
C TRP A 466 6.90 -1.83 -23.97
N GLY A 467 6.18 -2.65 -24.72
CA GLY A 467 4.88 -3.12 -24.24
C GLY A 467 5.08 -4.16 -23.15
N TYR A 468 4.05 -4.36 -22.35
CA TYR A 468 3.97 -5.42 -21.36
C TYR A 468 2.63 -6.13 -21.55
N ASP A 469 1.62 -5.87 -20.72
CA ASP A 469 0.32 -6.56 -20.79
C ASP A 469 -0.76 -5.82 -19.97
N GLY A 470 -1.99 -6.31 -20.00
CA GLY A 470 -3.08 -5.79 -19.18
C GLY A 470 -4.24 -5.22 -19.99
N ALA A 471 -4.35 -3.89 -20.03
CA ALA A 471 -5.52 -3.20 -20.59
C ALA A 471 -5.50 -3.16 -22.13
N PRO A 472 -6.68 -3.27 -22.79
CA PRO A 472 -6.80 -3.13 -24.23
C PRO A 472 -6.48 -1.70 -24.70
N GLU A 473 -6.16 -1.56 -25.99
CA GLU A 473 -5.83 -0.27 -26.61
C GLU A 473 -6.95 0.76 -26.40
N TRP A 474 -8.22 0.35 -26.56
CA TRP A 474 -9.37 1.26 -26.43
C TRP A 474 -9.57 1.80 -25.01
N ALA A 475 -9.02 1.11 -23.99
CA ALA A 475 -9.05 1.54 -22.59
C ALA A 475 -7.80 2.33 -22.17
N THR A 476 -6.79 2.44 -23.05
CA THR A 476 -5.50 3.04 -22.74
C THR A 476 -5.46 4.53 -23.08
N ILE A 477 -6.00 5.36 -22.17
CA ILE A 477 -6.07 6.82 -22.34
C ILE A 477 -4.86 7.51 -21.71
N THR A 478 -3.87 7.88 -22.52
CA THR A 478 -2.62 8.51 -22.04
C THR A 478 -2.59 10.03 -22.20
N ASP A 479 -3.62 10.67 -22.76
CA ASP A 479 -3.66 12.10 -23.08
C ASP A 479 -2.38 12.59 -23.81
N GLY A 480 -1.77 11.77 -24.67
CA GLY A 480 -0.54 12.11 -25.38
C GLY A 480 0.73 12.12 -24.51
N ALA A 481 0.66 11.71 -23.24
CA ALA A 481 1.83 11.55 -22.40
C ALA A 481 2.83 10.57 -23.06
N PRO A 482 4.14 10.93 -23.11
CA PRO A 482 5.14 10.10 -23.75
C PRO A 482 5.26 8.75 -23.04
N ARG A 483 5.23 7.68 -23.84
CA ARG A 483 5.49 6.33 -23.36
C ARG A 483 6.99 6.15 -23.17
N CYS A 484 7.47 6.59 -22.03
CA CYS A 484 8.85 6.44 -21.58
C CYS A 484 8.84 5.83 -20.18
N GLN A 485 9.99 5.34 -19.73
CA GLN A 485 10.16 4.77 -18.41
C GLN A 485 11.31 5.43 -17.66
N PHE A 486 11.20 5.48 -16.32
CA PHE A 486 12.24 5.95 -15.42
C PHE A 486 12.63 4.82 -14.46
N THR A 487 13.84 4.27 -14.60
CA THR A 487 14.36 3.18 -13.73
C THR A 487 13.52 1.89 -13.70
N GLY A 488 12.40 1.81 -14.42
CA GLY A 488 11.50 0.65 -14.50
C GLY A 488 10.18 1.01 -15.19
N ARG A 489 9.42 0.01 -15.64
CA ARG A 489 8.18 0.16 -16.44
C ARG A 489 7.07 0.92 -15.69
N ASP A 490 7.05 0.79 -14.37
CA ASP A 490 5.96 1.29 -13.52
C ASP A 490 6.10 2.77 -13.19
N ILE A 491 7.26 3.36 -13.46
CA ILE A 491 7.46 4.81 -13.38
C ILE A 491 7.46 5.36 -14.80
N SER A 492 6.27 5.32 -15.41
CA SER A 492 6.02 5.80 -16.78
C SER A 492 5.06 6.98 -16.79
N PRO A 493 5.34 8.08 -17.52
CA PRO A 493 4.38 9.18 -17.68
C PRO A 493 3.08 8.72 -18.35
N ALA A 494 3.17 7.87 -19.38
CA ALA A 494 2.00 7.30 -20.05
C ALA A 494 1.23 6.34 -19.15
N GLY A 495 1.93 5.44 -18.45
CA GLY A 495 1.30 4.50 -17.51
C GLY A 495 0.59 5.24 -16.37
N GLY A 496 1.28 6.17 -15.70
CA GLY A 496 0.69 6.98 -14.63
C GLY A 496 -0.52 7.78 -15.09
N ARG A 497 -0.51 8.30 -16.33
CA ARG A 497 -1.65 9.00 -16.92
C ARG A 497 -2.82 8.06 -17.25
N ALA A 498 -2.55 6.88 -17.80
CA ALA A 498 -3.57 5.87 -18.09
C ALA A 498 -4.29 5.41 -16.81
N PHE A 499 -3.53 5.07 -15.77
CA PHE A 499 -4.09 4.76 -14.46
C PHE A 499 -4.89 5.91 -13.86
N ASN A 500 -4.43 7.15 -13.99
CA ASN A 500 -5.22 8.32 -13.56
C ASN A 500 -6.57 8.37 -14.30
N ASN A 501 -6.58 8.24 -15.64
CA ASN A 501 -7.81 8.22 -16.42
C ASN A 501 -8.74 7.08 -15.99
N PHE A 502 -8.17 5.90 -15.70
CA PHE A 502 -8.89 4.75 -15.15
C PHE A 502 -9.51 5.04 -13.79
N TYR A 503 -8.74 5.52 -12.81
CA TYR A 503 -9.25 5.80 -11.46
C TYR A 503 -10.38 6.84 -11.44
N TYR A 504 -10.36 7.80 -12.38
CA TYR A 504 -11.43 8.79 -12.57
C TYR A 504 -12.54 8.36 -13.53
N ASP A 505 -12.52 7.10 -13.99
CA ASP A 505 -13.50 6.50 -14.90
C ASP A 505 -13.72 7.32 -16.19
N THR A 506 -12.63 7.87 -16.73
CA THR A 506 -12.68 8.69 -17.94
C THR A 506 -13.19 7.85 -19.10
N ASP A 507 -14.20 8.37 -19.81
CA ASP A 507 -14.90 7.66 -20.88
C ASP A 507 -15.52 6.30 -20.45
N GLY A 508 -15.66 6.04 -19.15
CA GLY A 508 -16.26 4.81 -18.61
C GLY A 508 -15.33 3.59 -18.63
N VAL A 509 -13.99 3.79 -18.67
CA VAL A 509 -13.04 2.66 -18.75
C VAL A 509 -13.01 1.79 -17.50
N GLN A 510 -13.17 2.36 -16.30
CA GLN A 510 -13.21 1.59 -15.05
C GLN A 510 -14.51 0.81 -14.96
N GLU A 511 -15.61 1.42 -15.38
CA GLU A 511 -16.91 0.75 -15.48
C GLU A 511 -16.83 -0.49 -16.38
N GLN A 512 -16.11 -0.45 -17.51
CA GLN A 512 -15.98 -1.64 -18.36
C GLN A 512 -15.20 -2.77 -17.67
N LEU A 513 -14.10 -2.47 -16.95
CA LEU A 513 -13.38 -3.50 -16.22
C LEU A 513 -14.26 -4.11 -15.09
N VAL A 514 -15.04 -3.28 -14.39
CA VAL A 514 -16.04 -3.75 -13.41
C VAL A 514 -17.05 -4.71 -14.07
N GLN A 515 -17.53 -4.41 -15.27
CA GLN A 515 -18.44 -5.29 -16.02
C GLN A 515 -17.76 -6.57 -16.49
N ALA A 516 -16.49 -6.50 -16.91
CA ALA A 516 -15.70 -7.67 -17.27
C ALA A 516 -15.54 -8.63 -16.07
N TRP A 517 -15.32 -8.08 -14.88
CA TRP A 517 -15.32 -8.85 -13.64
C TRP A 517 -16.68 -9.47 -13.31
N ALA A 518 -17.77 -8.70 -13.42
CA ALA A 518 -19.12 -9.23 -13.22
C ALA A 518 -19.44 -10.39 -14.18
N MET A 519 -18.97 -10.31 -15.43
CA MET A 519 -19.12 -11.37 -16.43
C MET A 519 -18.35 -12.63 -16.03
N LEU A 520 -17.04 -12.51 -15.72
CA LEU A 520 -16.22 -13.64 -15.28
C LEU A 520 -16.75 -14.27 -13.99
N ALA A 521 -17.15 -13.45 -13.02
CA ALA A 521 -17.74 -13.92 -11.78
C ALA A 521 -19.05 -14.68 -12.01
N GLY A 522 -19.91 -14.18 -12.91
CA GLY A 522 -21.14 -14.87 -13.30
C GLY A 522 -20.90 -16.23 -13.96
N GLU A 523 -19.79 -16.37 -14.72
CA GLU A 523 -19.37 -17.62 -15.35
C GLU A 523 -18.92 -18.67 -14.33
N PHE A 524 -18.16 -18.24 -13.31
CA PHE A 524 -17.55 -19.15 -12.33
C PHE A 524 -18.26 -19.25 -10.98
N LYS A 525 -19.38 -18.56 -10.76
CA LYS A 525 -20.08 -18.50 -9.45
C LYS A 525 -20.38 -19.86 -8.80
N ASP A 526 -20.58 -20.90 -9.60
CA ASP A 526 -20.92 -22.27 -9.15
C ASP A 526 -19.71 -23.23 -9.21
N GLU A 527 -18.49 -22.72 -9.44
CA GLU A 527 -17.26 -23.52 -9.51
C GLU A 527 -16.46 -23.45 -8.19
N ASP A 528 -16.56 -24.51 -7.39
CA ASP A 528 -15.90 -24.65 -6.08
C ASP A 528 -14.37 -24.59 -6.15
N ALA A 529 -13.75 -24.93 -7.29
CA ALA A 529 -12.30 -24.87 -7.46
C ALA A 529 -11.79 -23.42 -7.64
N VAL A 530 -12.66 -22.45 -7.94
CA VAL A 530 -12.25 -21.04 -7.95
C VAL A 530 -12.17 -20.54 -6.51
N ALA A 531 -10.95 -20.36 -6.02
CA ALA A 531 -10.69 -19.82 -4.69
C ALA A 531 -11.13 -18.35 -4.58
N GLY A 532 -11.04 -17.60 -5.68
CA GLY A 532 -11.50 -16.22 -5.72
C GLY A 532 -10.96 -15.41 -6.89
N TYR A 533 -11.16 -14.09 -6.77
CA TYR A 533 -10.86 -13.10 -7.80
C TYR A 533 -9.86 -12.08 -7.26
N ASP A 534 -8.69 -11.97 -7.88
CA ASP A 534 -7.66 -10.97 -7.58
C ASP A 534 -7.82 -9.79 -8.52
N LEU A 535 -8.36 -8.69 -7.97
CA LEU A 535 -9.11 -7.70 -8.77
C LEU A 535 -8.28 -6.94 -9.79
N LEU A 536 -7.02 -6.67 -9.47
CA LEU A 536 -6.09 -5.98 -10.36
C LEU A 536 -4.67 -6.15 -9.83
N ASN A 537 -3.82 -6.81 -10.62
CA ASN A 537 -2.40 -6.99 -10.32
C ASN A 537 -1.67 -5.66 -10.17
N GLU A 538 -0.88 -5.52 -9.10
CA GLU A 538 0.01 -4.39 -8.80
C GLU A 538 -0.49 -3.01 -9.28
N PRO A 539 -1.65 -2.52 -8.82
CA PRO A 539 -2.24 -1.29 -9.33
C PRO A 539 -1.25 -0.13 -9.23
N ASN A 540 -1.01 0.59 -10.33
CA ASN A 540 -0.05 1.68 -10.33
C ASN A 540 -0.54 2.87 -9.48
N PHE A 541 0.39 3.60 -8.91
CA PHE A 541 0.10 4.76 -8.06
C PHE A 541 -0.37 6.01 -8.81
N GLY A 542 -0.35 6.02 -10.15
CA GLY A 542 -0.84 7.12 -10.98
C GLY A 542 -0.06 8.44 -10.78
N GLU A 543 -0.66 9.57 -11.13
CA GLU A 543 -0.01 10.88 -11.02
C GLU A 543 -0.24 11.59 -9.66
N SER A 544 -1.17 11.06 -8.85
CA SER A 544 -1.68 11.79 -7.69
C SER A 544 -1.66 11.02 -6.37
N ALA A 545 -0.81 9.99 -6.26
CA ALA A 545 -0.57 9.25 -5.03
C ALA A 545 -0.46 10.16 -3.77
N PRO A 546 -1.05 9.76 -2.62
CA PRO A 546 -1.75 8.50 -2.41
C PRO A 546 -3.23 8.54 -2.83
N LEU A 547 -3.71 9.62 -3.46
CA LEU A 547 -5.13 9.74 -3.79
C LEU A 547 -5.61 8.60 -4.70
N THR A 548 -4.80 8.29 -5.70
CA THR A 548 -5.01 7.21 -6.66
C THR A 548 -4.70 5.84 -6.06
N SER A 549 -3.56 5.67 -5.38
CA SER A 549 -3.15 4.39 -4.77
C SER A 549 -3.90 4.01 -3.49
N SER A 550 -4.80 4.86 -2.98
CA SER A 550 -5.56 4.59 -1.76
C SER A 550 -7.07 4.80 -1.98
N LEU A 551 -7.54 6.05 -2.00
CA LEU A 551 -8.98 6.32 -2.04
C LEU A 551 -9.65 5.86 -3.33
N LEU A 552 -9.08 6.21 -4.49
CA LEU A 552 -9.70 5.86 -5.77
C LEU A 552 -9.53 4.37 -6.09
N LEU A 553 -8.42 3.76 -5.67
CA LEU A 553 -8.23 2.32 -5.73
C LEU A 553 -9.29 1.58 -4.87
N GLY A 554 -9.49 2.01 -3.62
CA GLY A 554 -10.53 1.44 -2.76
C GLY A 554 -11.94 1.58 -3.33
N ARG A 555 -12.27 2.72 -3.98
CA ARG A 555 -13.56 2.89 -4.68
C ARG A 555 -13.71 1.96 -5.89
N PHE A 556 -12.63 1.71 -6.62
CA PHE A 556 -12.65 0.74 -7.72
C PHE A 556 -12.91 -0.67 -7.17
N TYR A 557 -12.22 -1.07 -6.11
CA TYR A 557 -12.42 -2.37 -5.49
C TYR A 557 -13.84 -2.54 -4.95
N ASP A 558 -14.38 -1.56 -4.23
CA ASP A 558 -15.75 -1.60 -3.71
C ASP A 558 -16.79 -1.79 -4.83
N ARG A 559 -16.68 -0.99 -5.92
CA ARG A 559 -17.54 -1.14 -7.10
C ARG A 559 -17.41 -2.51 -7.76
N THR A 560 -16.21 -3.07 -7.80
CA THR A 560 -15.95 -4.37 -8.41
C THR A 560 -16.51 -5.50 -7.55
N ILE A 561 -16.32 -5.42 -6.23
CA ILE A 561 -16.87 -6.36 -5.26
C ILE A 561 -18.40 -6.38 -5.37
N ASP A 562 -19.04 -5.21 -5.34
CA ASP A 562 -20.49 -5.10 -5.51
C ASP A 562 -20.97 -5.79 -6.80
N ALA A 563 -20.29 -5.54 -7.92
CA ALA A 563 -20.65 -6.13 -9.20
C ALA A 563 -20.45 -7.66 -9.24
N ILE A 564 -19.40 -8.18 -8.60
CA ILE A 564 -19.17 -9.62 -8.44
C ILE A 564 -20.29 -10.26 -7.60
N ARG A 565 -20.69 -9.61 -6.49
CA ARG A 565 -21.80 -10.08 -5.65
C ARG A 565 -23.14 -10.01 -6.35
N GLU A 566 -23.40 -8.96 -7.13
CA GLU A 566 -24.61 -8.83 -7.95
C GLU A 566 -24.69 -9.90 -9.05
N ALA A 567 -23.56 -10.36 -9.58
CA ALA A 567 -23.48 -11.50 -10.50
C ALA A 567 -23.78 -12.86 -9.80
N GLY A 568 -23.88 -12.87 -8.47
CA GLY A 568 -24.19 -14.04 -7.65
C GLY A 568 -22.96 -14.86 -7.24
N ALA A 569 -21.76 -14.34 -7.44
CA ALA A 569 -20.52 -15.01 -7.06
C ALA A 569 -20.16 -14.71 -5.61
N GLU A 570 -20.01 -15.76 -4.81
CA GLU A 570 -19.70 -15.67 -3.39
C GLU A 570 -18.23 -15.97 -3.07
N GLN A 571 -17.40 -16.28 -4.07
CA GLN A 571 -15.97 -16.57 -3.87
C GLN A 571 -15.21 -15.39 -3.21
N ILE A 572 -14.06 -15.70 -2.63
CA ILE A 572 -13.20 -14.71 -1.98
C ILE A 572 -12.80 -13.63 -2.98
N VAL A 573 -12.72 -12.38 -2.53
CA VAL A 573 -12.10 -11.31 -3.31
C VAL A 573 -10.74 -10.98 -2.72
N TYR A 574 -9.69 -11.12 -3.52
CA TYR A 574 -8.34 -10.72 -3.19
C TYR A 574 -8.15 -9.28 -3.68
N PHE A 575 -7.62 -8.42 -2.80
CA PHE A 575 -7.33 -7.04 -3.16
C PHE A 575 -5.89 -6.68 -2.81
N GLU A 576 -5.25 -5.99 -3.74
CA GLU A 576 -3.84 -5.63 -3.62
C GLU A 576 -3.67 -4.17 -3.13
N PRO A 577 -2.59 -3.86 -2.38
CA PRO A 577 -2.09 -2.49 -2.28
C PRO A 577 -1.56 -2.02 -3.65
N SER A 578 -1.19 -0.74 -3.80
CA SER A 578 -0.55 -0.33 -5.06
C SER A 578 0.85 -0.95 -5.21
N ILE A 579 1.40 -0.90 -6.43
CA ILE A 579 2.75 -1.34 -6.77
C ILE A 579 3.87 -0.75 -5.90
N LEU A 580 3.59 0.32 -5.14
CA LEU A 580 4.51 0.81 -4.12
C LEU A 580 4.87 -0.25 -3.08
N TRP A 581 3.97 -1.20 -2.78
CA TRP A 581 4.27 -2.31 -1.88
C TRP A 581 5.37 -3.21 -2.45
N SER A 582 5.26 -3.62 -3.72
CA SER A 582 6.28 -4.40 -4.43
C SER A 582 7.61 -3.66 -4.55
N GLY A 583 7.56 -2.32 -4.71
CA GLY A 583 8.74 -1.47 -4.83
C GLY A 583 9.41 -1.08 -3.51
N LEU A 584 8.69 -1.00 -2.39
CA LEU A 584 9.19 -0.44 -1.12
C LEU A 584 9.04 -1.39 0.08
N GLY A 585 8.26 -2.46 -0.05
CA GLY A 585 7.86 -3.36 1.04
C GLY A 585 6.70 -2.84 1.91
N PHE A 586 6.07 -1.73 1.53
CA PHE A 586 4.90 -1.16 2.21
C PHE A 586 4.16 -0.16 1.32
N ASP A 587 2.88 0.04 1.60
CA ASP A 587 2.07 1.12 1.01
C ASP A 587 0.98 1.53 2.01
N SER A 588 0.32 2.64 1.70
CA SER A 588 -0.94 3.06 2.28
C SER A 588 -2.09 2.10 2.02
N GLY A 589 -2.22 1.58 0.78
CA GLY A 589 -3.34 0.75 0.34
C GLY A 589 -4.70 1.46 0.42
N PRO A 590 -5.80 0.77 0.06
CA PRO A 590 -7.17 1.25 0.27
C PRO A 590 -7.44 1.71 1.71
N PRO A 591 -8.28 2.74 1.94
CA PRO A 591 -8.63 3.13 3.30
C PRO A 591 -9.40 2.01 4.02
N ALA A 592 -9.23 1.88 5.33
CA ALA A 592 -10.04 0.96 6.13
C ALA A 592 -11.54 1.27 5.97
N GLY A 593 -12.35 0.23 5.79
CA GLY A 593 -13.78 0.37 5.50
C GLY A 593 -14.08 0.87 4.08
N PHE A 594 -13.19 0.63 3.11
CA PHE A 594 -13.48 0.90 1.69
C PHE A 594 -14.64 0.05 1.16
N THR A 595 -14.93 -1.09 1.79
CA THR A 595 -16.04 -1.98 1.47
C THR A 595 -16.68 -2.53 2.74
N ASP A 596 -17.94 -2.97 2.64
CA ASP A 596 -18.68 -3.69 3.67
C ASP A 596 -18.60 -5.22 3.51
N ASP A 597 -18.01 -5.73 2.43
CA ASP A 597 -17.79 -7.16 2.22
C ASP A 597 -16.75 -7.72 3.20
N THR A 598 -17.09 -8.83 3.86
CA THR A 598 -16.23 -9.48 4.85
C THR A 598 -15.49 -10.69 4.29
N ASN A 599 -15.77 -11.09 3.05
CA ASN A 599 -15.17 -12.22 2.36
C ASN A 599 -14.02 -11.75 1.45
N ILE A 600 -13.12 -10.96 2.04
CA ILE A 600 -11.98 -10.33 1.38
C ILE A 600 -10.65 -10.80 1.98
N VAL A 601 -9.63 -10.91 1.14
CA VAL A 601 -8.25 -11.27 1.53
C VAL A 601 -7.29 -10.18 1.08
N PHE A 602 -6.40 -9.76 1.97
CA PHE A 602 -5.36 -8.81 1.61
C PHE A 602 -4.23 -9.54 0.86
N SER A 603 -3.95 -9.11 -0.37
CA SER A 603 -3.00 -9.75 -1.28
C SER A 603 -1.82 -8.84 -1.63
N PRO A 604 -0.89 -8.56 -0.70
CA PRO A 604 0.33 -7.83 -1.03
C PRO A 604 1.34 -8.73 -1.75
N HIS A 605 2.23 -8.15 -2.55
CA HIS A 605 3.37 -8.86 -3.13
C HIS A 605 4.63 -8.63 -2.29
N LEU A 606 5.17 -9.71 -1.71
CA LEU A 606 6.24 -9.64 -0.72
C LEU A 606 7.62 -9.81 -1.38
N TYR A 607 8.07 -8.75 -2.07
CA TYR A 607 9.34 -8.73 -2.81
C TYR A 607 10.56 -8.18 -2.05
N ALA A 608 10.45 -7.97 -0.74
CA ALA A 608 11.54 -7.49 0.11
C ALA A 608 12.85 -8.27 -0.13
N GLU A 609 13.96 -7.54 -0.29
CA GLU A 609 15.30 -8.09 -0.61
C GLU A 609 15.42 -8.82 -1.96
N SER A 610 14.41 -8.73 -2.82
CA SER A 610 14.40 -9.31 -4.17
C SER A 610 14.50 -8.21 -5.25
N ILE A 611 13.36 -7.65 -5.65
CA ILE A 611 13.24 -6.69 -6.76
C ILE A 611 12.78 -5.30 -6.32
N THR A 612 12.77 -5.03 -5.02
CA THR A 612 12.44 -3.72 -4.47
C THR A 612 13.38 -2.63 -5.01
N MET A 613 12.94 -1.38 -4.97
CA MET A 613 13.67 -0.22 -5.51
C MET A 613 15.06 -0.07 -4.89
N ASP A 614 15.20 -0.32 -3.60
CA ASP A 614 16.48 -0.33 -2.89
C ASP A 614 17.42 -1.41 -3.41
N ALA A 615 16.93 -2.64 -3.64
CA ALA A 615 17.73 -3.71 -4.26
C ALA A 615 18.20 -3.30 -5.66
N SER A 616 17.28 -2.76 -6.49
CA SER A 616 17.56 -2.29 -7.84
C SER A 616 18.57 -1.12 -7.89
N LEU A 617 18.58 -0.27 -6.86
CA LEU A 617 19.49 0.87 -6.73
C LEU A 617 20.79 0.54 -5.95
N GLY A 618 20.94 -0.69 -5.45
CA GLY A 618 22.07 -1.08 -4.60
C GLY A 618 22.11 -0.31 -3.27
N LEU A 619 20.95 0.12 -2.77
CA LEU A 619 20.78 0.77 -1.48
C LEU A 619 20.63 -0.27 -0.36
N PRO A 620 20.91 0.07 0.90
CA PRO A 620 20.61 -0.81 2.02
C PRO A 620 19.11 -1.12 2.09
N THR A 621 18.80 -2.35 2.51
CA THR A 621 17.43 -2.88 2.59
C THR A 621 16.50 -1.91 3.31
N ILE A 622 15.39 -1.51 2.68
CA ILE A 622 14.37 -0.64 3.30
C ILE A 622 13.52 -1.45 4.28
N VAL A 623 12.99 -2.58 3.82
CA VAL A 623 12.17 -3.53 4.58
C VAL A 623 12.77 -4.91 4.37
N SER A 624 13.09 -5.62 5.47
CA SER A 624 13.54 -7.02 5.39
C SER A 624 12.38 -7.96 5.06
N ILE A 625 12.69 -9.21 4.68
CA ILE A 625 11.70 -10.26 4.43
C ILE A 625 10.75 -10.42 5.64
N GLU A 626 11.31 -10.62 6.83
CA GLU A 626 10.58 -10.84 8.09
C GLU A 626 9.69 -9.64 8.44
N ARG A 627 10.19 -8.43 8.19
CA ARG A 627 9.41 -7.23 8.40
C ARG A 627 8.24 -7.15 7.43
N GLY A 628 8.42 -7.56 6.17
CA GLY A 628 7.35 -7.59 5.17
C GLY A 628 6.09 -8.31 5.66
N PHE A 629 6.26 -9.49 6.26
CA PHE A 629 5.15 -10.26 6.86
C PHE A 629 4.49 -9.52 8.02
N THR A 630 5.30 -8.98 8.95
CA THR A 630 4.80 -8.18 10.08
C THR A 630 3.98 -6.97 9.61
N LEU A 631 4.40 -6.29 8.54
CA LEU A 631 3.69 -5.14 7.99
C LEU A 631 2.41 -5.54 7.26
N ALA A 632 2.42 -6.68 6.55
CA ALA A 632 1.24 -7.23 5.90
C ALA A 632 0.13 -7.57 6.90
N ASP A 633 0.45 -8.32 7.95
CA ASP A 633 -0.50 -8.65 9.03
C ASP A 633 -1.07 -7.40 9.70
N ARG A 634 -0.20 -6.43 9.98
CA ARG A 634 -0.63 -5.17 10.59
C ARG A 634 -1.58 -4.39 9.70
N VAL A 635 -1.46 -4.50 8.39
CA VAL A 635 -2.37 -3.86 7.45
C VAL A 635 -3.67 -4.66 7.37
N ALA A 636 -3.62 -5.98 7.29
CA ALA A 636 -4.79 -6.86 7.31
C ALA A 636 -5.66 -6.66 8.57
N HIS A 637 -5.04 -6.50 9.75
CA HIS A 637 -5.73 -6.19 11.01
C HIS A 637 -6.62 -4.94 10.91
N LYS A 638 -6.28 -3.96 10.06
CA LYS A 638 -7.07 -2.72 9.90
C LYS A 638 -8.36 -2.92 9.11
N TYR A 639 -8.46 -4.01 8.35
CA TYR A 639 -9.65 -4.37 7.60
C TYR A 639 -10.56 -5.32 8.38
N GLY A 640 -10.33 -5.49 9.69
CA GLY A 640 -11.16 -6.31 10.56
C GLY A 640 -10.65 -7.75 10.68
N ASP A 641 -9.35 -7.92 10.89
CA ASP A 641 -8.73 -9.23 11.13
C ASP A 641 -8.92 -10.21 9.97
N ILE A 642 -8.70 -9.74 8.74
CA ILE A 642 -8.81 -10.56 7.53
C ILE A 642 -7.52 -11.35 7.25
N PRO A 643 -7.58 -12.44 6.46
CA PRO A 643 -6.39 -13.18 6.08
C PRO A 643 -5.45 -12.38 5.17
N VAL A 644 -4.17 -12.74 5.21
CA VAL A 644 -3.15 -12.34 4.23
C VAL A 644 -2.81 -13.53 3.34
N TRP A 645 -2.77 -13.30 2.03
CA TRP A 645 -2.28 -14.28 1.06
C TRP A 645 -1.43 -13.58 0.02
N THR A 646 -0.13 -13.86 -0.04
CA THR A 646 0.78 -13.12 -0.94
C THR A 646 0.62 -13.61 -2.39
N GLY A 647 -0.03 -12.81 -3.24
CA GLY A 647 -0.25 -13.13 -4.66
C GLY A 647 1.04 -13.36 -5.43
N GLU A 648 2.11 -12.68 -5.06
CA GLU A 648 3.43 -12.90 -5.64
C GLU A 648 4.56 -12.79 -4.62
N TYR A 649 5.54 -13.66 -4.79
CA TYR A 649 6.88 -13.54 -4.24
C TYR A 649 7.86 -14.30 -5.14
N GLY A 650 9.13 -13.93 -5.12
CA GLY A 650 10.14 -14.55 -5.97
C GLY A 650 11.52 -14.00 -5.68
N TYR A 651 12.56 -14.77 -6.01
CA TYR A 651 13.96 -14.40 -5.75
C TYR A 651 14.83 -14.74 -6.94
N TRP A 652 15.69 -13.79 -7.32
CA TRP A 652 16.63 -13.91 -8.42
C TRP A 652 18.05 -13.54 -7.97
N GLY A 653 19.04 -14.03 -8.72
CA GLY A 653 20.45 -13.74 -8.48
C GLY A 653 21.05 -14.45 -7.27
N ASP A 654 22.08 -13.86 -6.69
CA ASP A 654 22.88 -14.49 -5.63
C ASP A 654 22.07 -14.67 -4.33
N GLY A 655 22.27 -15.82 -3.67
CA GLY A 655 21.64 -16.12 -2.38
C GLY A 655 20.13 -16.37 -2.45
N LEU A 656 19.57 -16.60 -3.65
CA LEU A 656 18.12 -16.79 -3.82
C LEU A 656 17.56 -17.91 -2.94
N VAL A 657 18.30 -19.01 -2.75
CA VAL A 657 17.84 -20.16 -1.94
C VAL A 657 17.77 -19.78 -0.46
N ASP A 658 18.77 -19.06 0.06
CA ASP A 658 18.77 -18.58 1.44
C ASP A 658 17.63 -17.59 1.71
N LYS A 659 17.35 -16.69 0.75
CA LYS A 659 16.22 -15.76 0.83
C LYS A 659 14.88 -16.48 0.77
N ALA A 660 14.73 -17.44 -0.14
CA ALA A 660 13.55 -18.29 -0.22
C ALA A 660 13.34 -19.09 1.07
N ALA A 661 14.41 -19.59 1.70
CA ALA A 661 14.33 -20.33 2.96
C ALA A 661 13.88 -19.43 4.12
N ARG A 662 14.38 -18.19 4.20
CA ARG A 662 13.88 -17.17 5.16
C ARG A 662 12.41 -16.86 4.92
N PHE A 663 12.01 -16.64 3.67
CA PHE A 663 10.61 -16.41 3.32
C PHE A 663 9.70 -17.57 3.72
N ALA A 664 10.14 -18.80 3.47
CA ALA A 664 9.43 -20.02 3.86
C ALA A 664 9.24 -20.12 5.38
N GLN A 665 10.26 -19.78 6.16
CA GLN A 665 10.16 -19.74 7.63
C GLN A 665 9.13 -18.71 8.10
N GLU A 666 9.11 -17.52 7.48
CA GLU A 666 8.13 -16.47 7.81
C GLU A 666 6.70 -16.84 7.36
N GLN A 667 6.53 -17.48 6.20
CA GLN A 667 5.23 -18.04 5.81
C GLN A 667 4.70 -19.05 6.83
N ASP A 668 5.57 -19.87 7.41
CA ASP A 668 5.16 -20.83 8.44
C ASP A 668 4.85 -20.13 9.78
N ALA A 669 5.73 -19.21 10.21
CA ALA A 669 5.58 -18.47 11.46
C ALA A 669 4.30 -17.60 11.50
N HIS A 670 3.91 -17.06 10.34
CA HIS A 670 2.70 -16.26 10.17
C HIS A 670 1.49 -17.09 9.69
N ILE A 671 1.65 -18.39 9.42
CA ILE A 671 0.61 -19.28 8.86
C ILE A 671 -0.01 -18.66 7.59
N GLN A 672 0.85 -18.16 6.70
CA GLN A 672 0.43 -17.51 5.45
C GLN A 672 0.68 -18.41 4.24
N GLY A 673 -0.30 -18.38 3.33
CA GLY A 673 -0.20 -18.93 1.99
C GLY A 673 0.38 -17.92 1.00
N GLY A 674 0.56 -18.34 -0.25
CA GLY A 674 0.95 -17.46 -1.35
C GLY A 674 1.35 -18.22 -2.61
N THR A 675 1.66 -17.48 -3.66
CA THR A 675 2.06 -18.02 -4.96
C THR A 675 3.42 -17.50 -5.42
N TYR A 676 4.34 -18.44 -5.71
CA TYR A 676 5.66 -18.10 -6.24
C TYR A 676 5.56 -17.61 -7.69
N TRP A 677 6.25 -16.53 -8.01
CA TRP A 677 6.40 -16.03 -9.38
C TRP A 677 7.65 -16.63 -10.02
N VAL A 678 7.56 -17.56 -10.98
CA VAL A 678 6.38 -18.08 -11.71
C VAL A 678 6.63 -19.55 -12.12
N TRP A 679 5.58 -20.33 -12.45
CA TRP A 679 5.73 -21.72 -12.90
C TRP A 679 6.64 -21.85 -14.13
N LYS A 680 6.28 -21.15 -15.20
CA LYS A 680 6.96 -21.10 -16.49
C LYS A 680 7.02 -19.67 -16.96
N GLN A 681 8.13 -19.28 -17.59
CA GLN A 681 8.25 -17.98 -18.25
C GLN A 681 8.84 -18.16 -19.64
N ALA A 682 8.23 -17.53 -20.65
CA ALA A 682 8.67 -17.68 -22.02
C ALA A 682 9.89 -16.80 -22.34
N CYS A 683 10.62 -17.15 -23.40
CA CYS A 683 11.80 -16.39 -23.82
C CYS A 683 11.49 -15.09 -24.59
N GLY A 684 10.24 -14.94 -25.06
CA GLY A 684 9.73 -13.72 -25.67
C GLY A 684 8.92 -12.86 -24.70
N ASP A 685 8.78 -13.28 -23.44
CA ASP A 685 8.09 -12.54 -22.39
C ASP A 685 8.85 -11.23 -22.09
N PRO A 686 8.17 -10.06 -22.04
CA PRO A 686 8.84 -8.77 -21.86
C PRO A 686 9.40 -8.56 -20.44
N GLN A 687 8.87 -9.26 -19.43
CA GLN A 687 9.37 -9.28 -18.06
C GLN A 687 10.59 -10.20 -17.93
N ASN A 688 10.68 -11.27 -18.71
CA ASN A 688 11.88 -12.09 -18.81
C ASN A 688 13.06 -11.29 -19.38
N GLY A 689 12.77 -10.40 -20.33
CA GLY A 689 13.80 -9.71 -21.10
C GLY A 689 14.53 -10.64 -22.08
N ILE A 690 15.65 -10.17 -22.63
CA ILE A 690 16.44 -10.92 -23.61
C ILE A 690 17.55 -11.68 -22.88
N GLN A 691 17.24 -12.91 -22.46
CA GLN A 691 18.12 -13.78 -21.69
C GLN A 691 18.35 -15.13 -22.38
N GLU A 692 19.26 -15.94 -21.82
CA GLU A 692 19.54 -17.30 -22.30
C GLU A 692 18.47 -18.30 -21.86
N LEU A 693 17.82 -18.04 -20.72
CA LEU A 693 16.78 -18.89 -20.13
C LEU A 693 15.49 -18.09 -19.94
N GLY A 694 14.36 -18.81 -19.92
CA GLY A 694 13.12 -18.32 -19.31
C GLY A 694 13.20 -18.41 -17.78
N ASN A 695 12.87 -17.34 -17.07
CA ASN A 695 13.05 -17.20 -15.61
C ASN A 695 11.90 -17.79 -14.76
N GLY A 696 11.36 -18.94 -15.16
CA GLY A 696 10.38 -19.70 -14.36
C GLY A 696 11.01 -20.84 -13.55
N LEU A 697 10.22 -21.47 -12.68
CA LEU A 697 10.60 -22.70 -11.96
C LEU A 697 10.90 -23.87 -12.91
N MET A 698 10.18 -23.90 -14.03
CA MET A 698 10.40 -24.81 -15.16
C MET A 698 11.03 -24.01 -16.32
N PRO A 699 12.35 -23.73 -16.26
CA PRO A 699 13.03 -22.89 -17.23
C PRO A 699 13.16 -23.61 -18.58
N VAL A 700 13.20 -22.82 -19.65
CA VAL A 700 13.49 -23.29 -21.02
C VAL A 700 14.70 -22.58 -21.59
N LEU A 701 15.48 -23.26 -22.43
CA LEU A 701 16.60 -22.69 -23.17
C LEU A 701 16.09 -21.85 -24.33
N CYS A 702 16.39 -20.54 -24.33
CA CYS A 702 15.89 -19.62 -25.35
C CYS A 702 16.49 -19.84 -26.75
N SER A 703 17.58 -20.60 -26.86
CA SER A 703 18.21 -20.95 -28.13
C SER A 703 17.54 -22.13 -28.84
N THR A 704 16.94 -23.06 -28.08
CA THR A 704 16.38 -24.32 -28.61
C THR A 704 14.89 -24.50 -28.33
N GLY A 705 14.36 -23.84 -27.30
CA GLY A 705 13.01 -24.06 -26.77
C GLY A 705 12.88 -25.33 -25.93
N GLU A 706 13.98 -26.01 -25.63
CA GLU A 706 14.01 -27.23 -24.81
C GLU A 706 14.05 -26.90 -23.31
N ASP A 707 13.61 -27.83 -22.47
CA ASP A 707 13.71 -27.70 -21.01
C ASP A 707 15.16 -27.47 -20.57
N ALA A 708 15.34 -26.54 -19.64
CA ALA A 708 16.62 -26.25 -19.00
C ALA A 708 16.70 -26.92 -17.61
N PRO A 709 17.91 -27.07 -17.04
CA PRO A 709 18.06 -27.56 -15.68
C PRO A 709 17.28 -26.72 -14.66
N ARG A 710 16.47 -27.38 -13.84
CA ARG A 710 15.67 -26.76 -12.77
C ARG A 710 16.54 -26.44 -11.56
N ASN A 711 16.17 -25.41 -10.81
CA ASN A 711 16.79 -25.12 -9.52
C ASN A 711 16.15 -26.00 -8.43
N THR A 712 16.66 -27.22 -8.25
CA THR A 712 16.11 -28.18 -7.29
C THR A 712 16.20 -27.67 -5.85
N ALA A 713 17.27 -26.98 -5.48
CA ALA A 713 17.41 -26.42 -4.12
C ALA A 713 16.35 -25.35 -3.80
N LEU A 714 15.93 -24.57 -4.80
CA LEU A 714 14.80 -23.67 -4.65
C LEU A 714 13.48 -24.44 -4.53
N LEU A 715 13.27 -25.45 -5.40
CA LEU A 715 12.06 -26.28 -5.35
C LEU A 715 11.92 -26.95 -3.97
N ASP A 716 12.99 -27.53 -3.42
CA ASP A 716 13.01 -28.17 -2.10
C ASP A 716 12.51 -27.24 -0.98
N VAL A 717 12.78 -25.93 -1.07
CA VAL A 717 12.29 -24.93 -0.13
C VAL A 717 10.80 -24.64 -0.33
N LEU A 718 10.38 -24.49 -1.59
CA LEU A 718 9.00 -24.14 -1.96
C LEU A 718 8.02 -25.30 -1.72
N THR A 719 8.49 -26.55 -1.83
CA THR A 719 7.68 -27.77 -1.73
C THR A 719 7.79 -28.45 -0.37
N ARG A 720 8.32 -27.76 0.65
CA ARG A 720 8.43 -28.27 2.04
C ARG A 720 7.07 -28.76 2.57
N ALA A 721 7.11 -29.65 3.55
CA ALA A 721 5.92 -30.20 4.19
C ALA A 721 5.00 -29.10 4.74
N TYR A 722 3.68 -29.24 4.57
CA TYR A 722 2.71 -28.28 5.11
C TYR A 722 1.30 -28.89 5.18
N PRO A 723 0.43 -28.42 6.11
CA PRO A 723 -0.98 -28.78 6.11
C PRO A 723 -1.68 -28.13 4.92
N ARG A 724 -2.26 -28.93 4.02
CA ARG A 724 -3.15 -28.42 2.96
C ARG A 724 -4.51 -28.04 3.54
N TYR A 725 -5.02 -28.89 4.45
CA TYR A 725 -6.29 -28.72 5.13
C TYR A 725 -6.13 -29.08 6.60
N ALA A 726 -6.52 -28.18 7.49
CA ALA A 726 -6.43 -28.34 8.94
C ALA A 726 -7.82 -28.18 9.58
N PRO A 727 -8.31 -29.14 10.38
CA PRO A 727 -9.60 -29.00 11.03
C PRO A 727 -9.53 -27.87 12.07
N GLY A 728 -10.47 -26.93 12.03
CA GLY A 728 -10.46 -25.78 12.93
C GLY A 728 -9.35 -24.78 12.62
N ARG A 729 -8.41 -24.59 13.56
CA ARG A 729 -7.37 -23.56 13.47
C ARG A 729 -5.97 -24.11 13.70
N ILE A 730 -5.02 -23.73 12.85
CA ILE A 730 -3.58 -23.96 13.04
C ILE A 730 -3.07 -23.00 14.11
N THR A 731 -2.37 -23.52 15.11
CA THR A 731 -1.79 -22.72 16.21
C THR A 731 -0.28 -22.62 16.12
N HIS A 732 0.38 -23.54 15.41
CA HIS A 732 1.80 -23.49 15.15
C HIS A 732 2.12 -24.26 13.87
N LEU A 733 3.02 -23.70 13.06
CA LEU A 733 3.60 -24.33 11.89
C LEU A 733 5.09 -23.97 11.80
N ALA A 734 5.92 -24.97 11.56
CA ALA A 734 7.30 -24.80 11.13
C ALA A 734 7.70 -26.00 10.26
N ALA A 735 8.27 -25.75 9.09
CA ALA A 735 8.72 -26.83 8.21
C ALA A 735 10.06 -26.54 7.51
N GLU A 736 10.79 -27.62 7.21
CA GLU A 736 12.03 -27.59 6.44
C GLU A 736 12.20 -28.94 5.71
N GLY A 737 12.01 -28.97 4.39
CA GLY A 737 11.94 -30.21 3.63
C GLY A 737 10.81 -31.10 4.16
N ASP A 738 11.12 -32.34 4.55
CA ASP A 738 10.16 -33.26 5.19
C ASP A 738 9.93 -32.97 6.68
N ARG A 739 10.78 -32.18 7.33
CA ARG A 739 10.63 -31.85 8.75
C ARG A 739 9.42 -30.94 8.93
N LEU A 740 8.48 -31.33 9.79
CA LEU A 740 7.28 -30.61 10.13
C LEU A 740 7.07 -30.59 11.64
N GLU A 741 6.71 -29.42 12.17
CA GLU A 741 6.09 -29.22 13.47
C GLU A 741 4.75 -28.50 13.24
N LEU A 742 3.65 -29.22 13.45
CA LEU A 742 2.30 -28.70 13.27
C LEU A 742 1.49 -28.91 14.54
N THR A 743 0.87 -27.86 15.05
CA THR A 743 -0.20 -27.98 16.06
C THR A 743 -1.43 -27.20 15.63
N GLY A 744 -2.60 -27.67 16.06
CA GLY A 744 -3.85 -26.94 15.88
C GLY A 744 -4.93 -27.43 16.83
N THR A 745 -6.07 -26.76 16.77
CA THR A 745 -7.26 -27.09 17.55
C THR A 745 -8.42 -27.29 16.61
N ALA A 746 -8.98 -28.50 16.60
CA ALA A 746 -10.14 -28.84 15.78
C ALA A 746 -11.38 -28.02 16.16
N GLY A 747 -12.14 -27.59 15.16
CA GLY A 747 -13.43 -26.90 15.32
C GLY A 747 -14.62 -27.86 15.31
N GLU A 748 -15.83 -27.31 15.20
CA GLU A 748 -17.09 -28.08 15.09
C GLU A 748 -17.33 -28.67 13.68
N GLY A 749 -16.44 -28.36 12.72
CA GLY A 749 -16.53 -28.82 11.34
C GLY A 749 -15.96 -30.23 11.13
N SER A 750 -15.52 -30.51 9.90
CA SER A 750 -14.86 -31.77 9.56
C SER A 750 -13.59 -31.96 10.39
N CYS A 751 -13.39 -33.18 10.90
CA CYS A 751 -12.16 -33.56 11.59
C CYS A 751 -10.97 -33.80 10.64
N ARG A 752 -11.20 -33.79 9.32
CA ARG A 752 -10.23 -34.23 8.32
C ARG A 752 -9.02 -33.31 8.28
N LEU A 753 -7.86 -33.83 8.67
CA LEU A 753 -6.54 -33.24 8.47
C LEU A 753 -5.90 -33.82 7.20
N GLU A 754 -5.24 -32.98 6.41
CA GLU A 754 -4.44 -33.38 5.25
C GLU A 754 -3.13 -32.59 5.22
N VAL A 755 -2.01 -33.31 5.15
CA VAL A 755 -0.65 -32.77 5.21
C VAL A 755 0.16 -33.31 4.04
N TRP A 756 0.81 -32.42 3.30
CA TRP A 756 1.77 -32.76 2.26
C TRP A 756 3.16 -33.02 2.85
N PHE A 757 3.85 -34.01 2.30
CA PHE A 757 5.27 -34.28 2.52
C PHE A 757 5.99 -34.44 1.17
N PRO A 758 7.12 -33.76 0.95
CA PRO A 758 7.83 -33.78 -0.33
C PRO A 758 8.46 -35.12 -0.68
N SER A 759 8.89 -35.91 0.30
CA SER A 759 9.43 -37.25 0.06
C SER A 759 8.36 -38.34 0.20
N PRO A 760 8.54 -39.51 -0.44
CA PRO A 760 7.71 -40.68 -0.19
C PRO A 760 7.88 -41.17 1.25
N ILE A 761 6.94 -40.79 2.11
CA ILE A 761 6.77 -41.44 3.41
C ILE A 761 6.04 -42.73 3.09
N GLY A 762 6.74 -43.87 3.14
CA GLY A 762 6.13 -45.18 2.87
C GLY A 762 4.87 -45.42 3.72
N THR A 763 4.15 -46.52 3.51
CA THR A 763 2.94 -46.83 4.29
C THR A 763 3.18 -47.14 5.77
N ASP A 764 4.37 -46.83 6.31
CA ASP A 764 4.76 -47.03 7.70
C ASP A 764 4.38 -45.80 8.53
N PRO A 765 3.34 -45.88 9.38
CA PRO A 765 2.89 -44.74 10.18
C PRO A 765 3.91 -44.29 11.22
N SER A 766 4.96 -45.08 11.50
CA SER A 766 5.98 -44.71 12.49
C SER A 766 6.95 -43.61 12.03
N ALA A 767 6.86 -43.18 10.77
CA ALA A 767 7.66 -42.07 10.24
C ALA A 767 7.15 -40.69 10.70
N VAL A 768 5.90 -40.61 11.18
CA VAL A 768 5.26 -39.36 11.61
C VAL A 768 4.64 -39.57 12.99
N ASP A 769 5.10 -38.81 13.97
CA ASP A 769 4.53 -38.79 15.31
C ASP A 769 3.27 -37.94 15.30
N THR A 770 2.15 -38.50 15.75
CA THR A 770 0.86 -37.80 15.81
C THR A 770 0.26 -37.89 17.21
N VAL A 771 -0.34 -36.79 17.66
CA VAL A 771 -1.10 -36.71 18.91
C VAL A 771 -2.47 -36.13 18.59
N GLY A 772 -3.55 -36.77 19.07
CA GLY A 772 -4.91 -36.29 18.82
C GLY A 772 -5.41 -36.47 17.38
N VAL A 773 -4.69 -37.25 16.55
CA VAL A 773 -5.07 -37.59 15.17
C VAL A 773 -5.33 -39.10 15.07
N GLU A 774 -6.55 -39.47 14.70
CA GLU A 774 -6.97 -40.85 14.45
C GLU A 774 -6.98 -41.16 12.94
N ASP A 775 -7.04 -42.45 12.59
CA ASP A 775 -7.17 -42.94 11.21
C ASP A 775 -6.11 -42.41 10.22
N VAL A 776 -4.86 -42.31 10.69
CA VAL A 776 -3.74 -41.82 9.88
C VAL A 776 -3.48 -42.75 8.69
N ALA A 777 -3.50 -42.18 7.48
CA ALA A 777 -3.24 -42.87 6.23
C ALA A 777 -2.36 -42.03 5.29
N PHE A 778 -1.51 -42.70 4.52
CA PHE A 778 -0.62 -42.08 3.55
C PHE A 778 -0.98 -42.53 2.14
N THR A 779 -1.09 -41.57 1.22
CA THR A 779 -1.31 -41.81 -0.21
C THR A 779 -0.24 -41.12 -1.04
N PRO A 780 0.38 -41.81 -2.03
CA PRO A 780 1.32 -41.17 -2.94
C PRO A 780 0.66 -40.02 -3.72
N LEU A 781 1.42 -38.94 -3.92
CA LEU A 781 1.06 -37.84 -4.83
C LEU A 781 2.37 -37.35 -5.47
N GLY A 782 2.49 -37.47 -6.80
CA GLY A 782 3.71 -37.12 -7.52
C GLY A 782 4.96 -37.81 -6.95
N GLU A 783 5.94 -36.99 -6.58
CA GLU A 783 7.20 -37.45 -5.97
C GLU A 783 7.12 -37.60 -4.44
N GLY A 784 6.03 -37.13 -3.81
CA GLY A 784 5.85 -37.10 -2.36
C GLY A 784 4.67 -37.92 -1.85
N SER A 785 4.08 -37.49 -0.73
CA SER A 785 2.98 -38.20 -0.07
C SER A 785 2.02 -37.25 0.64
N LEU A 786 0.72 -37.56 0.57
CA LEU A 786 -0.30 -36.93 1.40
C LEU A 786 -0.58 -37.81 2.61
N MET A 787 -0.40 -37.26 3.80
CA MET A 787 -0.93 -37.80 5.04
C MET A 787 -2.36 -37.28 5.23
N THR A 788 -3.26 -38.16 5.65
CA THR A 788 -4.60 -37.77 6.06
C THR A 788 -4.94 -38.38 7.41
N GLY A 789 -5.82 -37.74 8.19
CA GLY A 789 -6.27 -38.23 9.49
C GLY A 789 -7.50 -37.48 9.99
N CYS A 790 -8.01 -37.83 11.18
CA CYS A 790 -9.16 -37.21 11.82
C CYS A 790 -8.76 -36.64 13.20
N ALA A 791 -8.91 -35.34 13.42
CA ALA A 791 -8.67 -34.68 14.69
C ALA A 791 -9.93 -33.99 15.21
N THR A 792 -10.26 -34.21 16.49
CA THR A 792 -11.50 -33.70 17.13
C THR A 792 -11.23 -32.84 18.38
N GLY A 793 -9.98 -32.43 18.58
CA GLY A 793 -9.54 -31.55 19.67
C GLY A 793 -8.19 -30.93 19.33
N ASP A 794 -7.37 -30.67 20.35
CA ASP A 794 -5.97 -30.28 20.12
C ASP A 794 -5.22 -31.44 19.47
N TYR A 795 -4.48 -31.14 18.40
CA TYR A 795 -3.71 -32.12 17.65
C TYR A 795 -2.30 -31.63 17.37
N GLU A 796 -1.41 -32.60 17.15
CA GLU A 796 -0.02 -32.39 16.80
C GLU A 796 0.41 -33.39 15.73
N VAL A 797 1.20 -32.92 14.77
CA VAL A 797 1.92 -33.74 13.79
C VAL A 797 3.39 -33.32 13.79
N ARG A 798 4.28 -34.29 13.99
CA ARG A 798 5.73 -34.07 13.97
C ARG A 798 6.45 -35.13 13.17
N THR A 799 7.52 -34.74 12.50
CA THR A 799 8.43 -35.67 11.82
C THR A 799 9.85 -35.49 12.34
N GLY A 800 10.46 -36.59 12.77
CA GLY A 800 11.81 -36.59 13.34
C GLY A 800 11.83 -36.37 14.84
N GLY A 801 11.70 -37.45 15.60
CA GLY A 801 11.88 -37.47 17.06
C GLY A 801 13.28 -37.93 17.48
N ALA A 802 14.06 -37.00 18.03
CA ALA A 802 14.42 -37.06 19.44
C ALA A 802 14.53 -35.65 20.01
#